data_AF-A0A3D3IUA7-F1
#
_entry.id   AF-A0A3D3IUA7-F1
#
_cell.length_a   1.000
_cell.length_b   1.000
_cell.length_c   1.000
_cell.angle_alpha   90.00
_cell.angle_beta   90.00
_cell.angle_gamma   90.00
#
_symmetry.space_group_name_H-M   'P 1'
#
loop_
_entity.id
_entity.type
_entity.pdbx_description
1 polymer ?
#
loop_
_entity_poly.entity_id
_entity_poly.type
_entity_poly.pdbx_seq_one_letter_code
_entity_poly.pdbx_strand_id
1 'polypeptide(L)'
;FACPVSGFTIAEIEPRLFSFNSPHGACPECDGLGTAEEFIPELIVPDETLSLRDGAILPWATASTGTSAWYIGLLETLARHYGQSMSKPWKELSKTFREELLHGSKDIIHIKYSDAMFSYNKKKKWEGVIPNMRRKWRETEKEHIREEYARYMRLNPCPACHGYRLKPEALAVKVGGKHIGEVTAMAIRDAAPWFAALPKKLSRRDNEIAVRILKEINDRLHFLVNVGLDYLTLSRMAGTLSGGESQRIRLASQIGSGLTGVLYVLDEPSIGLHQRDNDRLLATLKRLRDLGNTVLVVEHDEDAIRAADYVIDMGPGAGSQGGEIVAEGPPDKVINDKKSLTGQYLRGEKQVALPRTRRAGNSKKISVIGARENNLQNVTAEFPLGTFTCVTGVSGGGKSSLVIETLYKAAAKELMRTYEPPAEHDKIIGLQHLDKVIDIDQSPIGRTPRSNPATYTGAFDPIRTWFAGLPESKARGYQPGRFSFNVQGGRCESCQGDGVKKIEMHFLPDVFVTCDQCNGKRYNRETLEVLYKGKSIADVLDMTVDDAAEFFQNVPTIYNKLQMLQQVGLGYIHVGQQATTLSGGEAQRIKLSKELSKRATGRTLYILDEPTTGLHFHDIKKLLEVLHRLVDQGNTVVVIEHNLEVIKTADWIIDLGPEGGDGGGFIVAAGTPEDIAAVKNSYTAKYLKPYLQRKEEEAPAKKRKRA
;
A
#
# COMPACT_ATOMS: atom_id res chain seq x y z
N PHE A 1 -43.07 -19.42 4.43
CA PHE A 1 -43.13 -19.68 5.88
C PHE A 1 -43.88 -18.54 6.57
N ALA A 2 -44.75 -18.78 7.54
CA ALA A 2 -45.56 -17.73 8.19
C ALA A 2 -45.44 -17.78 9.72
N CYS A 3 -45.28 -16.63 10.37
CA CYS A 3 -45.27 -16.50 11.81
C CYS A 3 -46.71 -16.63 12.34
N PRO A 4 -47.02 -17.61 13.21
CA PRO A 4 -48.37 -17.81 13.72
C PRO A 4 -48.84 -16.70 14.68
N VAL A 5 -47.92 -15.87 15.18
CA VAL A 5 -48.22 -14.77 16.12
C VAL A 5 -48.41 -13.43 15.42
N SER A 6 -47.53 -13.09 14.48
CA SER A 6 -47.53 -11.76 13.83
C SER A 6 -48.05 -11.77 12.40
N GLY A 7 -48.28 -12.94 11.79
CA GLY A 7 -48.65 -13.06 10.37
C GLY A 7 -47.51 -12.75 9.40
N PHE A 8 -46.30 -12.44 9.89
CA PHE A 8 -45.13 -12.18 9.06
C PHE A 8 -44.79 -13.39 8.19
N THR A 9 -44.65 -13.18 6.87
CA THR A 9 -44.34 -14.25 5.92
C THR A 9 -42.96 -14.05 5.30
N ILE A 10 -42.21 -15.14 5.21
CA ILE A 10 -40.98 -15.22 4.43
C ILE A 10 -41.29 -16.07 3.19
N ALA A 11 -40.78 -15.62 2.03
CA ALA A 11 -40.80 -16.39 0.79
C ALA A 11 -40.06 -17.74 0.93
N GLU A 12 -40.03 -18.54 -0.13
CA GLU A 12 -39.26 -19.77 -0.12
C GLU A 12 -37.77 -19.50 0.17
N ILE A 13 -37.18 -20.32 1.06
CA ILE A 13 -35.80 -20.14 1.50
C ILE A 13 -34.88 -20.73 0.44
N GLU A 14 -34.39 -19.87 -0.44
CA GLU A 14 -33.46 -20.23 -1.52
C GLU A 14 -32.08 -19.56 -1.32
N PRO A 15 -30.99 -20.11 -1.90
CA PRO A 15 -29.65 -19.53 -1.77
C PRO A 15 -29.56 -18.03 -2.15
N ARG A 16 -30.33 -17.58 -3.15
CA ARG A 16 -30.36 -16.17 -3.57
C ARG A 16 -30.85 -15.19 -2.50
N LEU A 17 -31.62 -15.67 -1.51
CA LEU A 17 -32.04 -14.87 -0.36
C LEU A 17 -30.85 -14.45 0.51
N PHE A 18 -29.78 -15.24 0.50
CA PHE A 18 -28.56 -14.99 1.29
C PHE A 18 -27.45 -14.32 0.47
N SER A 19 -27.73 -13.91 -0.77
CA SER A 19 -26.77 -13.21 -1.62
C SER A 19 -26.98 -11.71 -1.54
N PHE A 20 -25.96 -10.99 -1.07
CA PHE A 20 -25.94 -9.52 -1.10
C PHE A 20 -25.69 -8.93 -2.49
N ASN A 21 -25.31 -9.76 -3.48
CA ASN A 21 -25.20 -9.36 -4.89
C ASN A 21 -26.52 -9.57 -5.65
N SER A 22 -27.58 -10.03 -4.97
CA SER A 22 -28.90 -10.22 -5.57
C SER A 22 -29.92 -9.28 -4.91
N PRO A 23 -30.77 -8.58 -5.67
CA PRO A 23 -31.85 -7.76 -5.11
C PRO A 23 -32.82 -8.54 -4.21
N HIS A 24 -32.84 -9.87 -4.33
CA HIS A 24 -33.64 -10.75 -3.48
C HIS A 24 -33.16 -10.72 -2.02
N GLY A 25 -31.84 -10.79 -1.78
CA GLY A 25 -31.23 -10.87 -0.45
C GLY A 25 -30.55 -9.59 0.04
N ALA A 26 -30.18 -8.68 -0.86
CA ALA A 26 -29.45 -7.45 -0.55
C ALA A 26 -30.25 -6.49 0.33
N CYS A 27 -29.58 -5.87 1.31
CA CYS A 27 -30.17 -4.80 2.10
C CYS A 27 -30.56 -3.63 1.18
N PRO A 28 -31.83 -3.17 1.21
CA PRO A 28 -32.32 -2.14 0.29
C PRO A 28 -31.75 -0.75 0.56
N GLU A 29 -31.26 -0.46 1.76
CA GLU A 29 -30.72 0.86 2.11
C GLU A 29 -29.31 1.08 1.55
N CYS A 30 -28.49 0.03 1.52
CA CYS A 30 -27.11 0.09 1.05
C CYS A 30 -26.85 -0.73 -0.21
N ASP A 31 -27.90 -1.25 -0.85
CA ASP A 31 -27.81 -2.14 -2.02
C ASP A 31 -26.81 -3.29 -1.85
N GLY A 32 -26.79 -3.90 -0.65
CA GLY A 32 -25.85 -4.99 -0.34
C GLY A 32 -24.39 -4.59 -0.09
N LEU A 33 -24.03 -3.30 -0.10
CA LEU A 33 -22.67 -2.84 0.23
C LEU A 33 -22.32 -3.07 1.71
N GLY A 34 -23.29 -2.90 2.60
CA GLY A 34 -23.13 -3.02 4.06
C GLY A 34 -22.52 -1.80 4.72
N THR A 35 -22.04 -0.84 3.94
CA THR A 35 -21.52 0.44 4.41
C THR A 35 -22.42 1.56 3.95
N ALA A 36 -22.52 2.60 4.76
CA ALA A 36 -23.08 3.90 4.42
C ALA A 36 -21.96 4.92 4.46
N GLU A 37 -21.83 5.73 3.41
CA GLU A 37 -20.88 6.84 3.39
C GLU A 37 -21.48 8.03 4.15
N GLU A 38 -20.76 8.47 5.18
CA GLU A 38 -21.19 9.58 6.02
C GLU A 38 -20.11 10.66 6.07
N PHE A 39 -20.53 11.92 5.88
CA PHE A 39 -19.64 13.07 6.02
C PHE A 39 -19.26 13.26 7.48
N ILE A 40 -17.97 13.36 7.74
CA ILE A 40 -17.40 13.44 9.08
C ILE A 40 -17.01 14.89 9.37
N PRO A 41 -17.58 15.53 10.42
CA PRO A 41 -17.26 16.91 10.80
C PRO A 41 -15.76 17.20 10.91
N GLU A 42 -15.00 16.27 11.48
CA GLU A 42 -13.56 16.38 11.72
C GLU A 42 -12.75 16.40 10.40
N LEU A 43 -13.30 15.88 9.30
CA LEU A 43 -12.68 15.97 7.97
C LEU A 43 -13.00 17.30 7.29
N ILE A 44 -14.17 17.86 7.58
CA ILE A 44 -14.62 19.15 7.02
C ILE A 44 -13.91 20.31 7.72
N VAL A 45 -13.65 20.18 9.02
CA VAL A 45 -12.90 21.15 9.84
C VAL A 45 -11.71 20.45 10.50
N PRO A 46 -10.62 20.20 9.76
CA PRO A 46 -9.51 19.41 10.27
C PRO A 46 -8.61 20.15 11.27
N ASP A 47 -8.59 21.48 11.22
CA ASP A 47 -7.83 22.37 12.11
C ASP A 47 -8.79 23.34 12.81
N GLU A 48 -9.09 23.05 14.07
CA GLU A 48 -9.99 23.87 14.88
C GLU A 48 -9.37 25.19 15.37
N THR A 49 -8.08 25.41 15.12
CA THR A 49 -7.38 26.66 15.46
C THR A 49 -7.55 27.74 14.40
N LEU A 50 -7.94 27.36 13.18
CA LEU A 50 -8.23 28.31 12.10
C LEU A 50 -9.56 29.02 12.34
N SER A 51 -9.63 30.26 11.89
CA SER A 51 -10.88 31.01 11.85
C SER A 51 -11.69 30.68 10.60
N LEU A 52 -12.98 31.04 10.57
CA LEU A 52 -13.82 30.87 9.37
C LEU A 52 -13.26 31.67 8.18
N ARG A 53 -12.62 32.81 8.45
CA ARG A 53 -11.98 33.65 7.42
C ARG A 53 -10.69 33.02 6.88
N ASP A 54 -9.95 32.30 7.72
CA ASP A 54 -8.70 31.62 7.33
C ASP A 54 -8.95 30.23 6.72
N GLY A 55 -10.21 29.87 6.47
CA GLY A 55 -10.56 28.63 5.78
C GLY A 55 -10.76 27.42 6.68
N ALA A 56 -11.27 27.60 7.91
CA ALA A 56 -11.59 26.47 8.80
C ALA A 56 -12.50 25.41 8.15
N ILE A 57 -13.43 25.79 7.25
CA ILE A 57 -14.24 24.85 6.47
C ILE A 57 -13.50 24.50 5.19
N LEU A 58 -12.79 23.38 5.23
CA LEU A 58 -11.85 22.97 4.20
C LEU A 58 -12.48 22.78 2.79
N PRO A 59 -13.66 22.12 2.63
CA PRO A 59 -14.28 21.95 1.32
C PRO A 59 -14.56 23.25 0.58
N TRP A 60 -14.66 24.37 1.31
CA TRP A 60 -14.97 25.68 0.73
C TRP A 60 -13.74 26.58 0.63
N ALA A 61 -12.59 26.16 1.16
CA ALA A 61 -11.36 26.94 1.26
C ALA A 61 -10.37 26.79 0.08
N THR A 62 -10.78 26.11 -1.01
CA THR A 62 -9.94 25.61 -2.13
C THR A 62 -8.57 26.28 -2.39
N ALA A 63 -7.55 25.42 -2.52
CA ALA A 63 -6.11 25.75 -2.58
C ALA A 63 -5.60 26.50 -3.83
N SER A 64 -6.41 26.72 -4.87
CA SER A 64 -5.99 27.40 -6.12
C SER A 64 -6.65 28.76 -6.36
N THR A 65 -7.74 29.04 -5.67
CA THR A 65 -8.48 30.30 -5.70
C THR A 65 -9.13 30.36 -4.32
N GLY A 66 -8.68 31.26 -3.45
CA GLY A 66 -9.16 31.34 -2.07
C GLY A 66 -10.68 31.25 -1.96
N THR A 67 -11.18 30.87 -0.78
CA THR A 67 -12.60 30.63 -0.47
C THR A 67 -13.50 31.48 -1.35
N SER A 68 -14.29 30.84 -2.24
CA SER A 68 -15.06 31.59 -3.24
C SER A 68 -15.79 32.74 -2.55
N ALA A 69 -15.73 33.95 -3.12
CA ALA A 69 -16.26 35.15 -2.47
C ALA A 69 -17.71 34.95 -1.98
N TRP A 70 -18.47 34.13 -2.72
CA TRP A 70 -19.77 33.59 -2.34
C TRP A 70 -19.81 32.88 -0.98
N TYR A 71 -18.94 31.88 -0.75
CA TYR A 71 -18.91 31.14 0.52
C TYR A 71 -18.44 32.03 1.68
N ILE A 72 -17.49 32.94 1.46
CA ILE A 72 -17.09 33.90 2.51
C ILE A 72 -18.27 34.78 2.91
N GLY A 73 -18.97 35.39 1.94
CA GLY A 73 -20.10 36.26 2.24
C GLY A 73 -21.29 35.53 2.87
N LEU A 74 -21.48 34.26 2.52
CA LEU A 74 -22.45 33.37 3.17
C LEU A 74 -22.09 33.13 4.64
N LEU A 75 -20.84 32.76 4.93
CA LEU A 75 -20.35 32.55 6.29
C LEU A 75 -20.42 33.84 7.12
N GLU A 76 -20.08 34.99 6.53
CA GLU A 76 -20.20 36.31 7.19
C GLU A 76 -21.64 36.65 7.57
N THR A 77 -22.61 36.28 6.73
CA THR A 77 -24.02 36.50 7.02
C THR A 77 -24.51 35.61 8.16
N LEU A 78 -24.09 34.34 8.16
CA LEU A 78 -24.38 33.39 9.23
C LEU A 78 -23.75 33.84 10.55
N ALA A 79 -22.45 34.21 10.53
CA ALA A 79 -21.75 34.71 11.71
C ALA A 79 -22.44 35.95 12.30
N ARG A 80 -22.85 36.92 11.46
CA ARG A 80 -23.61 38.09 11.91
C ARG A 80 -24.96 37.73 12.53
N HIS A 81 -25.70 36.78 11.94
CA HIS A 81 -27.00 36.36 12.45
C HIS A 81 -26.91 35.77 13.86
N TYR A 82 -25.88 34.96 14.12
CA TYR A 82 -25.66 34.30 15.40
C TYR A 82 -24.75 35.09 16.37
N GLY A 83 -24.38 36.33 16.03
CA GLY A 83 -23.51 37.17 16.87
C GLY A 83 -22.09 36.61 17.05
N GLN A 84 -21.60 35.81 16.10
CA GLN A 84 -20.26 35.22 16.11
C GLN A 84 -19.30 36.02 15.22
N SER A 85 -18.00 35.89 15.48
CA SER A 85 -16.95 36.55 14.71
C SER A 85 -16.30 35.57 13.73
N MET A 86 -16.07 36.04 12.51
CA MET A 86 -15.36 35.28 11.46
C MET A 86 -13.87 35.09 11.73
N SER A 87 -13.30 35.91 12.63
CA SER A 87 -11.87 35.90 12.97
C SER A 87 -11.56 35.08 14.22
N LYS A 88 -12.58 34.57 14.92
CA LYS A 88 -12.36 33.66 16.05
C LYS A 88 -11.98 32.27 15.53
N PRO A 89 -11.00 31.59 16.17
CA PRO A 89 -10.74 30.18 15.96
C PRO A 89 -12.02 29.33 16.07
N TRP A 90 -12.15 28.29 15.25
CA TRP A 90 -13.33 27.40 15.25
C TRP A 90 -13.68 26.87 16.64
N LYS A 91 -12.68 26.44 17.42
CA LYS A 91 -12.86 25.94 18.80
C LYS A 91 -13.50 26.95 19.76
N GLU A 92 -13.32 28.25 19.50
CA GLU A 92 -13.85 29.35 20.33
C GLU A 92 -15.27 29.77 19.92
N LEU A 93 -15.78 29.25 18.80
CA LEU A 93 -17.15 29.45 18.39
C LEU A 93 -18.11 28.66 19.30
N SER A 94 -19.29 29.24 19.55
CA SER A 94 -20.33 28.56 20.33
C SER A 94 -20.69 27.20 19.72
N LYS A 95 -20.91 26.19 20.57
CA LYS A 95 -21.25 24.83 20.13
C LYS A 95 -22.53 24.82 19.28
N THR A 96 -23.53 25.60 19.66
CA THR A 96 -24.78 25.79 18.90
C THR A 96 -24.54 26.33 17.51
N PHE A 97 -23.69 27.36 17.36
CA PHE A 97 -23.35 27.89 16.04
C PHE A 97 -22.59 26.87 15.19
N ARG A 98 -21.64 26.11 15.76
CA ARG A 98 -20.92 25.05 15.03
C ARG A 98 -21.88 23.97 14.51
N GLU A 99 -22.82 23.52 15.34
CA GLU A 99 -23.82 22.53 14.96
C GLU A 99 -24.74 23.06 13.85
N GLU A 100 -25.27 24.28 13.97
CA GLU A 100 -26.15 24.84 12.93
C GLU A 100 -25.39 25.17 11.65
N LEU A 101 -24.12 25.52 11.73
CA LEU A 101 -23.29 25.75 10.55
C LEU A 101 -23.09 24.46 9.76
N LEU A 102 -22.78 23.34 10.44
CA LEU A 102 -22.56 22.04 9.81
C LEU A 102 -23.84 21.35 9.36
N HIS A 103 -24.88 21.34 10.19
CA HIS A 103 -26.10 20.54 9.98
C HIS A 103 -27.32 21.33 9.52
N GLY A 104 -27.26 22.66 9.53
CA GLY A 104 -28.33 23.54 9.10
C GLY A 104 -29.02 24.27 10.25
N SER A 105 -29.68 25.39 9.93
CA SER A 105 -30.38 26.21 10.92
C SER A 105 -31.81 25.76 11.12
N LYS A 106 -32.29 25.87 12.36
CA LYS A 106 -33.73 25.75 12.64
C LYS A 106 -34.50 27.00 12.18
N ASP A 107 -33.85 28.15 12.29
CA ASP A 107 -34.41 29.47 11.98
C ASP A 107 -34.26 29.87 10.52
N ILE A 108 -35.09 30.82 10.07
CA ILE A 108 -35.01 31.40 8.73
C ILE A 108 -33.99 32.52 8.74
N ILE A 109 -32.92 32.35 7.97
CA ILE A 109 -31.81 33.31 7.91
C ILE A 109 -31.96 34.18 6.66
N HIS A 110 -31.71 35.48 6.81
CA HIS A 110 -31.69 36.42 5.70
C HIS A 110 -30.31 36.42 5.03
N ILE A 111 -30.13 35.58 4.01
CA ILE A 111 -28.85 35.47 3.30
C ILE A 111 -28.76 36.60 2.26
N LYS A 112 -27.81 37.51 2.48
CA LYS A 112 -27.50 38.64 1.59
C LYS A 112 -26.07 38.52 1.07
N TYR A 113 -25.91 38.38 -0.24
CA TYR A 113 -24.62 38.43 -0.91
C TYR A 113 -24.72 39.34 -2.14
N SER A 114 -23.70 40.16 -2.37
CA SER A 114 -23.61 40.99 -3.58
C SER A 114 -22.16 41.11 -4.03
N ASP A 115 -21.92 40.83 -5.30
CA ASP A 115 -20.67 41.02 -6.03
C ASP A 115 -20.96 41.84 -7.30
N ALA A 116 -19.93 42.33 -7.99
CA ALA A 116 -19.96 43.10 -9.23
C ALA A 116 -20.82 42.49 -10.35
N MET A 117 -21.04 41.16 -10.35
CA MET A 117 -21.86 40.45 -11.35
C MET A 117 -23.16 39.83 -10.81
N PHE A 118 -23.34 39.67 -9.49
CA PHE A 118 -24.46 38.89 -8.94
C PHE A 118 -24.92 39.38 -7.56
N SER A 119 -26.24 39.52 -7.38
CA SER A 119 -26.84 39.80 -6.08
C SER A 119 -27.83 38.69 -5.68
N TYR A 120 -27.68 38.18 -4.46
CA TYR A 120 -28.52 37.16 -3.87
C TYR A 120 -29.11 37.66 -2.56
N ASN A 121 -30.44 37.73 -2.51
CA ASN A 121 -31.17 38.23 -1.36
C ASN A 121 -32.41 37.34 -1.14
N LYS A 122 -32.28 36.33 -0.27
CA LYS A 122 -33.38 35.40 0.05
C LYS A 122 -33.43 35.09 1.54
N LYS A 123 -34.65 34.98 2.06
CA LYS A 123 -34.94 34.42 3.38
C LYS A 123 -35.20 32.93 3.22
N LYS A 124 -34.30 32.08 3.75
CA LYS A 124 -34.47 30.63 3.73
C LYS A 124 -33.81 30.02 4.95
N LYS A 125 -34.19 28.78 5.28
CA LYS A 125 -33.43 27.98 6.24
C LYS A 125 -32.05 27.68 5.68
N TRP A 126 -31.04 27.75 6.53
CA TRP A 126 -29.70 27.33 6.18
C TRP A 126 -29.66 25.81 6.09
N GLU A 127 -29.19 25.30 4.95
CA GLU A 127 -29.15 23.86 4.66
C GLU A 127 -28.09 23.14 5.50
N GLY A 128 -27.03 23.83 5.93
CA GLY A 128 -25.86 23.22 6.55
C GLY A 128 -24.78 22.85 5.53
N VAL A 129 -23.52 22.83 5.97
CA VAL A 129 -22.38 22.39 5.16
C VAL A 129 -22.56 20.92 4.74
N ILE A 130 -22.82 20.02 5.70
CA ILE A 130 -22.91 18.58 5.47
C ILE A 130 -24.09 18.22 4.56
N PRO A 131 -25.33 18.70 4.79
CA PRO A 131 -26.44 18.40 3.89
C PRO A 131 -26.21 18.97 2.47
N ASN A 132 -25.59 20.16 2.36
CA ASN A 132 -25.22 20.73 1.06
C ASN A 132 -24.25 19.84 0.28
N MET A 133 -23.19 19.36 0.95
CA MET A 133 -22.21 18.44 0.36
C MET A 133 -22.87 17.11 -0.03
N ARG A 134 -23.68 16.54 0.86
CA ARG A 134 -24.42 15.28 0.60
C ARG A 134 -25.34 15.38 -0.60
N ARG A 135 -26.08 16.48 -0.73
CA ARG A 135 -26.95 16.72 -1.88
C ARG A 135 -26.14 16.87 -3.17
N LYS A 136 -25.10 17.72 -3.17
CA LYS A 136 -24.23 17.92 -4.35
C LYS A 136 -23.54 16.63 -4.80
N TRP A 137 -23.10 15.81 -3.86
CA TRP A 137 -22.48 14.52 -4.15
C TRP A 137 -23.45 13.55 -4.83
N ARG A 138 -24.70 13.46 -4.33
CA ARG A 138 -25.76 12.62 -4.93
C ARG A 138 -26.22 13.12 -6.30
N GLU A 139 -26.36 14.43 -6.48
CA GLU A 139 -26.89 15.04 -7.71
C GLU A 139 -25.84 15.15 -8.83
N THR A 140 -24.54 15.14 -8.50
CA THR A 140 -23.46 15.30 -9.46
C THR A 140 -23.23 14.02 -10.26
N GLU A 141 -23.09 14.15 -11.58
CA GLU A 141 -22.67 13.06 -12.48
C GLU A 141 -21.16 13.08 -12.78
N LYS A 142 -20.45 14.15 -12.38
CA LYS A 142 -19.01 14.31 -12.61
C LYS A 142 -18.19 13.55 -11.56
N GLU A 143 -17.45 12.53 -12.00
CA GLU A 143 -16.67 11.66 -11.12
C GLU A 143 -15.65 12.42 -10.25
N HIS A 144 -14.88 13.35 -10.84
CA HIS A 144 -13.87 14.11 -10.08
C HIS A 144 -14.44 14.89 -8.88
N ILE A 145 -15.67 15.39 -8.98
CA ILE A 145 -16.34 16.10 -7.87
C ILE A 145 -16.82 15.10 -6.82
N ARG A 146 -17.27 13.90 -7.23
CA ARG A 146 -17.61 12.82 -6.29
C ARG A 146 -16.39 12.38 -5.51
N GLU A 147 -15.28 12.15 -6.19
CA GLU A 147 -13.98 11.82 -5.60
C GLU A 147 -13.48 12.91 -4.64
N GLU A 148 -13.70 14.19 -4.97
CA GLU A 148 -13.33 15.31 -4.09
C GLU A 148 -14.15 15.30 -2.80
N TYR A 149 -15.47 15.11 -2.87
CA TYR A 149 -16.32 15.05 -1.68
C TYR A 149 -16.12 13.78 -0.85
N ALA A 150 -15.82 12.65 -1.49
CA ALA A 150 -15.57 11.37 -0.83
C ALA A 150 -14.42 11.46 0.19
N ARG A 151 -13.46 12.38 0.01
CA ARG A 151 -12.36 12.63 0.96
C ARG A 151 -12.85 13.10 2.34
N TYR A 152 -14.05 13.64 2.42
CA TYR A 152 -14.67 14.11 3.67
C TYR A 152 -15.65 13.09 4.28
N MET A 153 -15.70 11.88 3.72
CA MET A 153 -16.61 10.83 4.15
C MET A 153 -15.83 9.68 4.81
N ARG A 154 -16.46 9.00 5.77
CA ARG A 154 -16.03 7.68 6.25
C ARG A 154 -17.09 6.65 5.92
N LEU A 155 -16.64 5.42 5.77
CA LEU A 155 -17.49 4.26 5.62
C LEU A 155 -17.91 3.80 7.02
N ASN A 156 -19.19 3.99 7.34
CA ASN A 156 -19.78 3.48 8.57
C ASN A 156 -20.61 2.22 8.26
N PRO A 157 -20.77 1.26 9.20
CA PRO A 157 -21.71 0.17 9.03
C PRO A 157 -23.12 0.72 8.75
N CYS A 158 -23.79 0.16 7.74
CA CYS A 158 -25.14 0.57 7.36
C CYS A 158 -26.09 0.39 8.57
N PRO A 159 -26.93 1.39 8.91
CA PRO A 159 -27.78 1.33 10.09
C PRO A 159 -28.90 0.29 9.98
N ALA A 160 -29.46 0.02 8.78
CA ALA A 160 -30.50 -1.00 8.63
C ALA A 160 -30.00 -2.45 8.74
N CYS A 161 -28.83 -2.76 8.15
CA CYS A 161 -28.30 -4.13 8.17
C CYS A 161 -27.15 -4.34 9.15
N HIS A 162 -26.74 -3.30 9.88
CA HIS A 162 -25.61 -3.31 10.81
C HIS A 162 -24.30 -3.85 10.20
N GLY A 163 -24.09 -3.62 8.90
CA GLY A 163 -22.92 -4.13 8.18
C GLY A 163 -23.08 -5.53 7.58
N TYR A 164 -24.17 -6.26 7.85
CA TYR A 164 -24.36 -7.63 7.36
C TYR A 164 -24.83 -7.74 5.91
N ARG A 165 -25.09 -6.62 5.22
CA ARG A 165 -25.42 -6.52 3.78
C ARG A 165 -26.74 -7.13 3.34
N LEU A 166 -27.46 -7.79 4.23
CA LEU A 166 -28.64 -8.58 3.90
C LEU A 166 -29.92 -7.96 4.47
N LYS A 167 -31.05 -8.38 3.91
CA LYS A 167 -32.38 -8.02 4.44
C LYS A 167 -32.65 -8.68 5.80
N PRO A 168 -33.51 -8.08 6.64
CA PRO A 168 -33.92 -8.67 7.92
C PRO A 168 -34.48 -10.09 7.80
N GLU A 169 -35.21 -10.40 6.73
CA GLU A 169 -35.77 -11.73 6.44
C GLU A 169 -34.66 -12.79 6.34
N ALA A 170 -33.55 -12.46 5.68
CA ALA A 170 -32.41 -13.36 5.51
C ALA A 170 -31.65 -13.54 6.84
N LEU A 171 -31.50 -12.48 7.63
CA LEU A 171 -30.86 -12.52 8.95
C LEU A 171 -31.72 -13.22 10.02
N ALA A 172 -33.02 -13.41 9.77
CA ALA A 172 -33.90 -14.17 10.65
C ALA A 172 -33.63 -15.69 10.59
N VAL A 173 -33.03 -16.20 9.50
CA VAL A 173 -32.70 -17.62 9.34
C VAL A 173 -31.40 -17.94 10.09
N LYS A 174 -31.45 -18.92 11.00
CA LYS A 174 -30.33 -19.27 11.88
C LYS A 174 -29.95 -20.74 11.76
N VAL A 175 -28.66 -21.01 11.83
CA VAL A 175 -28.06 -22.35 11.90
C VAL A 175 -27.22 -22.41 13.16
N GLY A 176 -27.44 -23.41 14.02
CA GLY A 176 -26.71 -23.53 15.29
C GLY A 176 -26.83 -22.31 16.21
N GLY A 177 -27.95 -21.56 16.11
CA GLY A 177 -28.24 -20.36 16.91
C GLY A 177 -27.73 -19.03 16.32
N LYS A 178 -27.01 -19.04 15.20
CA LYS A 178 -26.44 -17.84 14.55
C LYS A 178 -26.94 -17.67 13.13
N HIS A 179 -27.11 -16.43 12.68
CA HIS A 179 -27.46 -16.14 11.28
C HIS A 179 -26.21 -16.02 10.40
N ILE A 180 -26.40 -16.00 9.07
CA ILE A 180 -25.28 -16.00 8.11
C ILE A 180 -24.28 -14.86 8.35
N GLY A 181 -24.77 -13.64 8.63
CA GLY A 181 -23.91 -12.48 8.93
C GLY A 181 -23.02 -12.66 10.17
N GLU A 182 -23.53 -13.27 11.25
CA GLU A 182 -22.73 -13.56 12.44
C GLU A 182 -21.65 -14.60 12.17
N VAL A 183 -21.95 -15.59 11.33
CA VAL A 183 -20.99 -16.63 10.94
C VAL A 183 -19.91 -16.06 10.03
N THR A 184 -20.26 -15.17 9.09
CA THR A 184 -19.27 -14.54 8.21
C THR A 184 -18.42 -13.50 8.91
N ALA A 185 -18.91 -12.88 9.98
CA ALA A 185 -18.16 -11.95 10.81
C ALA A 185 -17.13 -12.62 11.73
N MET A 186 -17.20 -13.95 11.92
CA MET A 186 -16.18 -14.66 12.71
C MET A 186 -14.84 -14.67 11.99
N ALA A 187 -13.76 -14.61 12.76
CA ALA A 187 -12.45 -15.00 12.26
C ALA A 187 -12.47 -16.48 11.84
N ILE A 188 -11.72 -16.83 10.80
CA ILE A 188 -11.66 -18.20 10.27
C ILE A 188 -11.23 -19.21 11.34
N ARG A 189 -10.34 -18.82 12.26
CA ARG A 189 -9.93 -19.62 13.43
C ARG A 189 -11.09 -20.03 14.34
N ASP A 190 -12.14 -19.21 14.41
CA ASP A 190 -13.32 -19.44 15.24
C ASP A 190 -14.44 -20.12 14.42
N ALA A 191 -14.55 -19.77 13.13
CA ALA A 191 -15.52 -20.37 12.22
C ALA A 191 -15.23 -21.86 11.96
N ALA A 192 -13.97 -22.24 11.75
CA ALA A 192 -13.57 -23.62 11.47
C ALA A 192 -14.02 -24.63 12.56
N PRO A 193 -13.69 -24.43 13.87
CA PRO A 193 -14.17 -25.31 14.92
C PRO A 193 -15.70 -25.24 15.10
N TRP A 194 -16.32 -24.08 14.82
CA TRP A 194 -17.77 -23.95 14.89
C TRP A 194 -18.49 -24.82 13.86
N PHE A 195 -18.05 -24.81 12.59
CA PHE A 195 -18.59 -25.68 11.55
C PHE A 195 -18.29 -27.16 11.81
N ALA A 196 -17.11 -27.49 12.33
CA ALA A 196 -16.75 -28.87 12.69
C ALA A 196 -17.62 -29.44 13.83
N ALA A 197 -18.08 -28.58 14.75
CA ALA A 197 -18.95 -28.97 15.87
C ALA A 197 -20.45 -29.02 15.49
N LEU A 198 -20.83 -28.43 14.36
CA LEU A 198 -22.23 -28.28 13.96
C LEU A 198 -22.98 -29.61 13.78
N PRO A 199 -22.39 -30.70 13.23
CA PRO A 199 -23.10 -31.97 13.10
C PRO A 199 -23.69 -32.52 14.41
N LYS A 200 -23.08 -32.19 15.56
CA LYS A 200 -23.58 -32.59 16.88
C LYS A 200 -24.83 -31.82 17.31
N LYS A 201 -25.11 -30.67 16.70
CA LYS A 201 -26.24 -29.78 17.00
C LYS A 201 -27.41 -29.92 16.02
N LEU A 202 -27.17 -30.56 14.88
CA LEU A 202 -28.16 -30.74 13.82
C LEU A 202 -28.99 -32.01 14.06
N SER A 203 -30.24 -31.99 13.59
CA SER A 203 -31.06 -33.20 13.58
C SER A 203 -30.46 -34.25 12.62
N ARG A 204 -30.86 -35.52 12.75
CA ARG A 204 -30.42 -36.58 11.83
C ARG A 204 -30.73 -36.24 10.37
N ARG A 205 -31.92 -35.72 10.11
CA ARG A 205 -32.36 -35.30 8.77
C ARG A 205 -31.50 -34.16 8.21
N ASP A 206 -31.23 -33.15 9.02
CA ASP A 206 -30.43 -32.00 8.58
C ASP A 206 -28.98 -32.41 8.32
N ASN A 207 -28.44 -33.31 9.14
CA ASN A 207 -27.12 -33.87 8.92
C ASN A 207 -27.01 -34.61 7.59
N GLU A 208 -27.99 -35.47 7.25
CA GLU A 208 -27.99 -36.20 5.97
C GLU A 208 -27.92 -35.27 4.74
N ILE A 209 -28.57 -34.10 4.82
CA ILE A 209 -28.51 -33.06 3.78
C ILE A 209 -27.18 -32.30 3.83
N ALA A 210 -26.74 -31.93 5.05
CA ALA A 210 -25.63 -31.03 5.27
C ALA A 210 -24.24 -31.68 5.11
N VAL A 211 -24.10 -33.01 5.19
CA VAL A 211 -22.78 -33.70 5.20
C VAL A 211 -21.86 -33.21 4.07
N ARG A 212 -22.36 -33.17 2.83
CA ARG A 212 -21.53 -32.77 1.67
C ARG A 212 -21.15 -31.28 1.72
N ILE A 213 -22.09 -30.43 2.15
CA ILE A 213 -21.90 -28.99 2.26
C ILE A 213 -20.91 -28.67 3.38
N LEU A 214 -21.07 -29.30 4.55
CA LEU A 214 -20.18 -29.11 5.70
C LEU A 214 -18.78 -29.66 5.43
N LYS A 215 -18.65 -30.77 4.68
CA LYS A 215 -17.35 -31.24 4.23
C LYS A 215 -16.63 -30.16 3.40
N GLU A 216 -17.30 -29.63 2.39
CA GLU A 216 -16.73 -28.59 1.51
C GLU A 216 -16.35 -27.31 2.28
N ILE A 217 -17.20 -26.86 3.20
CA ILE A 217 -16.93 -25.69 4.05
C ILE A 217 -15.72 -25.95 4.95
N ASN A 218 -15.69 -27.07 5.66
CA ASN A 218 -14.59 -27.40 6.57
C ASN A 218 -13.27 -27.55 5.82
N ASP A 219 -13.27 -28.19 4.65
CA ASP A 219 -12.08 -28.34 3.81
C ASP A 219 -11.55 -26.96 3.37
N ARG A 220 -12.42 -26.04 2.90
CA ARG A 220 -12.04 -24.67 2.51
C ARG A 220 -11.50 -23.83 3.66
N LEU A 221 -12.17 -23.89 4.82
CA LEU A 221 -11.69 -23.18 6.02
C LEU A 221 -10.33 -23.72 6.47
N HIS A 222 -10.15 -25.05 6.44
CA HIS A 222 -8.86 -25.67 6.76
C HIS A 222 -7.76 -25.23 5.78
N PHE A 223 -8.05 -25.07 4.49
CA PHE A 223 -7.06 -24.54 3.54
C PHE A 223 -6.67 -23.10 3.87
N LEU A 224 -7.62 -22.24 4.23
CA LEU A 224 -7.33 -20.87 4.65
C LEU A 224 -6.49 -20.82 5.93
N VAL A 225 -6.75 -21.71 6.90
CA VAL A 225 -5.91 -21.85 8.11
C VAL A 225 -4.49 -22.29 7.76
N ASN A 226 -4.33 -23.25 6.84
CA ASN A 226 -3.02 -23.76 6.44
C ASN A 226 -2.16 -22.71 5.75
N VAL A 227 -2.76 -21.78 4.99
CA VAL A 227 -2.03 -20.66 4.37
C VAL A 227 -1.88 -19.45 5.31
N GLY A 228 -2.18 -19.60 6.60
CA GLY A 228 -1.96 -18.56 7.62
C GLY A 228 -2.93 -17.38 7.53
N LEU A 229 -4.16 -17.61 7.06
CA LEU A 229 -5.21 -16.58 6.96
C LEU A 229 -6.32 -16.76 8.01
N ASP A 230 -6.04 -17.52 9.07
CA ASP A 230 -7.02 -17.86 10.12
C ASP A 230 -7.52 -16.66 10.93
N TYR A 231 -6.76 -15.55 10.92
CA TYR A 231 -7.14 -14.30 11.56
C TYR A 231 -8.13 -13.45 10.76
N LEU A 232 -8.30 -13.71 9.46
CA LEU A 232 -9.25 -12.96 8.63
C LEU A 232 -10.69 -13.42 8.91
N THR A 233 -11.63 -12.50 8.74
CA THR A 233 -13.07 -12.83 8.73
C THR A 233 -13.53 -13.13 7.31
N LEU A 234 -14.60 -13.93 7.17
CA LEU A 234 -15.20 -14.19 5.85
C LEU A 234 -15.92 -12.95 5.27
N SER A 235 -16.24 -11.97 6.13
CA SER A 235 -16.85 -10.70 5.75
C SER A 235 -15.85 -9.62 5.32
N ARG A 236 -14.54 -9.85 5.46
CA ARG A 236 -13.48 -8.90 5.11
C ARG A 236 -13.59 -8.48 3.64
N MET A 237 -13.48 -7.18 3.37
CA MET A 237 -13.55 -6.65 2.02
C MET A 237 -12.31 -7.02 1.21
N ALA A 238 -12.50 -7.62 0.03
CA ALA A 238 -11.40 -8.06 -0.83
C ALA A 238 -10.42 -6.92 -1.22
N GLY A 239 -10.93 -5.69 -1.37
CA GLY A 239 -10.09 -4.52 -1.70
C GLY A 239 -9.21 -4.02 -0.55
N THR A 240 -9.39 -4.54 0.67
CA THR A 240 -8.59 -4.20 1.86
C THR A 240 -7.55 -5.26 2.21
N LEU A 241 -7.44 -6.30 1.38
CA LEU A 241 -6.45 -7.35 1.53
C LEU A 241 -5.11 -6.88 0.99
N SER A 242 -4.02 -7.29 1.65
CA SER A 242 -2.69 -7.11 1.09
C SER A 242 -2.49 -8.00 -0.15
N GLY A 243 -1.47 -7.69 -0.96
CA GLY A 243 -1.11 -8.52 -2.12
C GLY A 243 -0.89 -9.99 -1.74
N GLY A 244 -0.11 -10.23 -0.68
CA GLY A 244 0.14 -11.57 -0.14
C GLY A 244 -1.12 -12.25 0.40
N GLU A 245 -2.01 -11.53 1.09
CA GLU A 245 -3.29 -12.09 1.54
C GLU A 245 -4.16 -12.55 0.36
N SER A 246 -4.32 -11.70 -0.65
CA SER A 246 -5.09 -12.00 -1.87
C SER A 246 -4.52 -13.21 -2.63
N GLN A 247 -3.18 -13.27 -2.76
CA GLN A 247 -2.48 -14.39 -3.36
C GLN A 247 -2.72 -15.69 -2.61
N ARG A 248 -2.64 -15.67 -1.27
CA ARG A 248 -2.87 -16.87 -0.44
C ARG A 248 -4.32 -17.33 -0.46
N ILE A 249 -5.31 -16.43 -0.54
CA ILE A 249 -6.71 -16.80 -0.77
C ILE A 249 -6.86 -17.51 -2.11
N ARG A 250 -6.20 -17.01 -3.16
CA ARG A 250 -6.19 -17.65 -4.48
C ARG A 250 -5.57 -19.04 -4.40
N LEU A 251 -4.43 -19.19 -3.73
CA LEU A 251 -3.77 -20.48 -3.51
C LEU A 251 -4.68 -21.48 -2.78
N ALA A 252 -5.28 -21.07 -1.66
CA ALA A 252 -6.24 -21.90 -0.92
C ALA A 252 -7.42 -22.35 -1.79
N SER A 253 -7.93 -21.45 -2.64
CA SER A 253 -9.01 -21.75 -3.60
C SER A 253 -8.59 -22.77 -4.66
N GLN A 254 -7.34 -22.70 -5.14
CA GLN A 254 -6.80 -23.65 -6.09
C GLN A 254 -6.60 -25.04 -5.48
N ILE A 255 -6.10 -25.13 -4.25
CA ILE A 255 -5.96 -26.41 -3.56
C ILE A 255 -7.34 -27.06 -3.33
N GLY A 256 -8.34 -26.25 -2.98
CA GLY A 256 -9.72 -26.72 -2.82
C GLY A 256 -10.39 -27.19 -4.11
N SER A 257 -9.86 -26.84 -5.29
CA SER A 257 -10.40 -27.33 -6.57
C SER A 257 -10.06 -28.81 -6.84
N GLY A 258 -9.05 -29.35 -6.16
CA GLY A 258 -8.64 -30.75 -6.32
C GLY A 258 -8.12 -31.10 -7.73
N LEU A 259 -7.65 -30.11 -8.50
CA LEU A 259 -7.12 -30.32 -9.83
C LEU A 259 -5.81 -31.13 -9.78
N THR A 260 -5.59 -31.94 -10.83
CA THR A 260 -4.39 -32.76 -11.02
C THR A 260 -3.85 -32.54 -12.44
N GLY A 261 -2.55 -32.70 -12.66
CA GLY A 261 -1.91 -32.45 -13.96
C GLY A 261 -1.79 -30.97 -14.33
N VAL A 262 -1.89 -30.07 -13.35
CA VAL A 262 -1.79 -28.61 -13.58
C VAL A 262 -0.36 -28.13 -13.30
N LEU A 263 0.12 -27.18 -14.11
CA LEU A 263 1.32 -26.40 -13.83
C LEU A 263 0.91 -25.12 -13.08
N TYR A 264 1.19 -25.08 -11.79
CA TYR A 264 1.04 -23.87 -10.98
C TYR A 264 2.32 -23.07 -11.04
N VAL A 265 2.24 -21.82 -11.52
CA VAL A 265 3.32 -20.85 -11.49
C VAL A 265 3.00 -19.81 -10.44
N LEU A 266 3.81 -19.76 -9.38
CA LEU A 266 3.64 -18.85 -8.25
C LEU A 266 4.78 -17.85 -8.20
N ASP A 267 4.44 -16.60 -7.96
CA ASP A 267 5.37 -15.48 -7.84
C ASP A 267 5.46 -15.06 -6.37
N GLU A 268 6.52 -15.48 -5.67
CA GLU A 268 6.83 -15.16 -4.27
C GLU A 268 5.64 -15.34 -3.29
N PRO A 269 5.14 -16.57 -3.09
CA PRO A 269 4.02 -16.81 -2.18
C PRO A 269 4.34 -16.50 -0.70
N SER A 270 5.62 -16.34 -0.32
CA SER A 270 6.06 -15.94 1.02
C SER A 270 5.86 -14.45 1.34
N ILE A 271 5.46 -13.61 0.37
CA ILE A 271 5.28 -12.16 0.58
C ILE A 271 4.35 -11.85 1.75
N GLY A 272 4.82 -10.96 2.64
CA GLY A 272 4.10 -10.52 3.83
C GLY A 272 3.77 -11.63 4.82
N LEU A 273 4.46 -12.78 4.74
CA LEU A 273 4.40 -13.84 5.74
C LEU A 273 5.51 -13.69 6.77
N HIS A 274 5.15 -13.95 8.02
CA HIS A 274 6.12 -14.16 9.07
C HIS A 274 6.75 -15.55 8.97
N GLN A 275 8.02 -15.73 9.38
CA GLN A 275 8.75 -17.00 9.25
C GLN A 275 8.01 -18.22 9.83
N ARG A 276 7.26 -18.00 10.91
CA ARG A 276 6.36 -19.00 11.52
C ARG A 276 5.37 -19.62 10.54
N ASP A 277 4.78 -18.78 9.69
CA ASP A 277 3.70 -19.20 8.79
C ASP A 277 4.27 -19.68 7.44
N ASN A 278 5.53 -19.35 7.13
CA ASN A 278 6.25 -19.85 5.96
C ASN A 278 6.35 -21.38 5.95
N ASP A 279 6.65 -22.02 7.09
CA ASP A 279 6.67 -23.48 7.22
C ASP A 279 5.34 -24.13 6.77
N ARG A 280 4.21 -23.50 7.12
CA ARG A 280 2.87 -23.99 6.76
C ARG A 280 2.58 -23.81 5.28
N LEU A 281 3.04 -22.70 4.70
CA LEU A 281 2.96 -22.46 3.26
C LEU A 281 3.75 -23.53 2.50
N LEU A 282 5.00 -23.80 2.89
CA LEU A 282 5.84 -24.80 2.24
C LEU A 282 5.22 -26.21 2.31
N ALA A 283 4.66 -26.59 3.46
CA ALA A 283 3.93 -27.85 3.60
C ALA A 283 2.70 -27.92 2.65
N THR A 284 2.03 -26.79 2.46
CA THR A 284 0.88 -26.67 1.56
C THR A 284 1.27 -26.77 0.09
N LEU A 285 2.38 -26.15 -0.32
CA LEU A 285 2.93 -26.27 -1.68
C LEU A 285 3.37 -27.70 -1.99
N LYS A 286 4.01 -28.38 -1.03
CA LYS A 286 4.35 -29.80 -1.14
C LYS A 286 3.12 -30.66 -1.35
N ARG A 287 2.05 -30.42 -0.57
CA ARG A 287 0.76 -31.12 -0.77
C ARG A 287 0.17 -30.86 -2.15
N LEU A 288 0.22 -29.62 -2.67
CA LEU A 288 -0.29 -29.30 -4.00
C LEU A 288 0.47 -30.07 -5.09
N ARG A 289 1.79 -30.17 -4.97
CA ARG A 289 2.65 -31.02 -5.83
C ARG A 289 2.29 -32.49 -5.70
N ASP A 290 2.16 -33.01 -4.47
CA ASP A 290 1.92 -34.43 -4.19
C ASP A 290 0.52 -34.91 -4.66
N LEU A 291 -0.41 -33.99 -4.93
CA LEU A 291 -1.67 -34.28 -5.63
C LEU A 291 -1.48 -34.66 -7.11
N GLY A 292 -0.26 -34.59 -7.65
CA GLY A 292 0.05 -34.87 -9.05
C GLY A 292 0.11 -33.60 -9.91
N ASN A 293 0.52 -32.48 -9.32
CA ASN A 293 0.72 -31.21 -10.02
C ASN A 293 2.20 -30.83 -10.06
N THR A 294 2.56 -29.95 -10.99
CA THR A 294 3.87 -29.31 -11.02
C THR A 294 3.75 -27.91 -10.41
N VAL A 295 4.60 -27.61 -9.44
CA VAL A 295 4.58 -26.33 -8.72
C VAL A 295 5.90 -25.62 -9.00
N LEU A 296 5.86 -24.60 -9.86
CA LEU A 296 6.98 -23.73 -10.17
C LEU A 296 6.84 -22.45 -9.34
N VAL A 297 7.84 -22.17 -8.51
CA VAL A 297 7.81 -21.03 -7.59
C VAL A 297 9.01 -20.13 -7.86
N VAL A 298 8.76 -18.85 -8.09
CA VAL A 298 9.79 -17.80 -8.01
C VAL A 298 9.89 -17.39 -6.55
N GLU A 299 11.06 -17.56 -5.93
CA GLU A 299 11.26 -17.28 -4.51
C GLU A 299 12.67 -16.77 -4.23
N HIS A 300 12.78 -16.07 -3.10
CA HIS A 300 14.03 -15.58 -2.55
C HIS A 300 14.24 -16.05 -1.11
N ASP A 301 13.24 -16.65 -0.46
CA ASP A 301 13.34 -17.19 0.89
C ASP A 301 14.30 -18.39 1.00
N GLU A 302 15.11 -18.41 2.05
CA GLU A 302 16.12 -19.46 2.30
C GLU A 302 15.46 -20.82 2.54
N ASP A 303 14.37 -20.88 3.33
CA ASP A 303 13.71 -22.14 3.68
C ASP A 303 12.99 -22.74 2.47
N ALA A 304 12.38 -21.92 1.61
CA ALA A 304 11.77 -22.32 0.35
C ALA A 304 12.80 -22.96 -0.60
N ILE A 305 13.95 -22.30 -0.81
CA ILE A 305 15.02 -22.81 -1.69
C ILE A 305 15.55 -24.15 -1.18
N ARG A 306 15.77 -24.28 0.14
CA ARG A 306 16.25 -25.52 0.75
C ARG A 306 15.22 -26.65 0.71
N ALA A 307 13.93 -26.31 0.77
CA ALA A 307 12.83 -27.28 0.78
C ALA A 307 12.40 -27.76 -0.63
N ALA A 308 12.88 -27.11 -1.68
CA ALA A 308 12.55 -27.42 -3.07
C ALA A 308 13.14 -28.77 -3.53
N ASP A 309 12.47 -29.43 -4.48
CA ASP A 309 13.00 -30.66 -5.09
C ASP A 309 14.06 -30.35 -6.15
N TYR A 310 13.92 -29.19 -6.82
CA TYR A 310 14.78 -28.71 -7.89
C TYR A 310 14.83 -27.19 -7.84
N VAL A 311 16.01 -26.62 -8.02
CA VAL A 311 16.28 -25.18 -8.00
C VAL A 311 16.92 -24.79 -9.32
N ILE A 312 16.46 -23.68 -9.90
CA ILE A 312 17.04 -23.03 -11.06
C ILE A 312 17.49 -21.64 -10.63
N ASP A 313 18.79 -21.39 -10.60
CA ASP A 313 19.38 -20.09 -10.26
C ASP A 313 19.60 -19.29 -11.55
N MET A 314 18.89 -18.17 -11.66
CA MET A 314 18.98 -17.24 -12.80
C MET A 314 20.01 -16.15 -12.49
N GLY A 315 20.81 -15.76 -13.48
CA GLY A 315 21.80 -14.70 -13.29
C GLY A 315 22.73 -14.54 -14.50
N PRO A 316 24.02 -14.18 -14.30
CA PRO A 316 24.68 -13.83 -13.03
C PRO A 316 24.33 -12.45 -12.45
N GLY A 317 23.70 -11.58 -13.24
CA GLY A 317 23.21 -10.26 -12.83
C GLY A 317 21.78 -9.99 -13.29
N ALA A 318 21.36 -8.73 -13.27
CA ALA A 318 20.04 -8.30 -13.74
C ALA A 318 20.12 -7.66 -15.14
N GLY A 319 18.98 -7.59 -15.84
CA GLY A 319 18.86 -7.02 -17.19
C GLY A 319 19.79 -7.68 -18.20
N SER A 320 20.61 -6.89 -18.89
CA SER A 320 21.54 -7.37 -19.93
C SER A 320 22.66 -8.27 -19.41
N GLN A 321 22.92 -8.27 -18.09
CA GLN A 321 23.88 -9.17 -17.43
C GLN A 321 23.21 -10.43 -16.85
N GLY A 322 21.91 -10.59 -17.05
CA GLY A 322 21.12 -11.73 -16.59
C GLY A 322 20.57 -12.58 -17.74
N GLY A 323 19.53 -13.35 -17.45
CA GLY A 323 18.82 -14.15 -18.46
C GLY A 323 19.47 -15.51 -18.76
N GLU A 324 20.50 -15.90 -18.01
CA GLU A 324 21.16 -17.20 -18.13
C GLU A 324 20.87 -18.07 -16.89
N ILE A 325 20.86 -19.39 -17.10
CA ILE A 325 20.82 -20.37 -16.00
C ILE A 325 22.25 -20.53 -15.48
N VAL A 326 22.52 -20.03 -14.27
CA VAL A 326 23.84 -20.06 -13.65
C VAL A 326 24.12 -21.44 -13.05
N ALA A 327 23.12 -21.99 -12.36
CA ALA A 327 23.17 -23.30 -11.74
C ALA A 327 21.76 -23.91 -11.71
N GLU A 328 21.67 -25.23 -11.90
CA GLU A 328 20.41 -25.96 -11.78
C GLU A 328 20.61 -27.37 -11.23
N GLY A 329 19.61 -27.86 -10.50
CA GLY A 329 19.62 -29.20 -9.92
C GLY A 329 18.94 -29.27 -8.56
N PRO A 330 19.17 -30.35 -7.80
CA PRO A 330 18.78 -30.41 -6.38
C PRO A 330 19.40 -29.24 -5.59
N PRO A 331 18.75 -28.75 -4.50
CA PRO A 331 19.21 -27.60 -3.74
C PRO A 331 20.69 -27.69 -3.33
N ASP A 332 21.14 -28.85 -2.85
CA ASP A 332 22.54 -29.05 -2.43
C ASP A 332 23.55 -28.82 -3.57
N LYS A 333 23.18 -29.13 -4.82
CA LYS A 333 24.04 -28.88 -5.98
C LYS A 333 24.18 -27.39 -6.25
N VAL A 334 23.06 -26.66 -6.26
CA VAL A 334 23.04 -25.20 -6.47
C VAL A 334 23.74 -24.47 -5.33
N ILE A 335 23.48 -24.88 -4.09
CA ILE A 335 24.12 -24.33 -2.89
C ILE A 335 25.63 -24.54 -2.91
N ASN A 336 26.16 -25.60 -3.54
CA ASN A 336 27.60 -25.84 -3.63
C ASN A 336 28.25 -25.26 -4.90
N ASP A 337 27.47 -24.69 -5.83
CA ASP A 337 28.02 -24.07 -7.02
C ASP A 337 28.67 -22.72 -6.68
N LYS A 338 29.94 -22.55 -7.08
CA LYS A 338 30.69 -21.32 -6.83
C LYS A 338 30.24 -20.16 -7.72
N LYS A 339 29.64 -20.43 -8.87
CA LYS A 339 29.11 -19.41 -9.79
C LYS A 339 27.78 -18.85 -9.31
N SER A 340 26.98 -19.66 -8.61
CA SER A 340 25.70 -19.24 -8.05
C SER A 340 25.89 -18.18 -6.98
N LEU A 341 25.36 -16.97 -7.24
CA LEU A 341 25.35 -15.90 -6.25
C LEU A 341 24.46 -16.29 -5.07
N THR A 342 23.30 -16.88 -5.36
CA THR A 342 22.38 -17.45 -4.38
C THR A 342 23.07 -18.48 -3.50
N GLY A 343 23.81 -19.42 -4.09
CA GLY A 343 24.61 -20.40 -3.36
C GLY A 343 25.67 -19.78 -2.45
N GLN A 344 26.35 -18.71 -2.88
CA GLN A 344 27.31 -17.99 -2.03
C GLN A 344 26.65 -17.39 -0.77
N TYR A 345 25.41 -16.91 -0.86
CA TYR A 345 24.65 -16.44 0.29
C TYR A 345 24.19 -17.59 1.20
N LEU A 346 23.68 -18.68 0.62
CA LEU A 346 23.21 -19.86 1.36
C LEU A 346 24.33 -20.64 2.07
N ARG A 347 25.58 -20.53 1.59
CA ARG A 347 26.78 -21.04 2.26
C ARG A 347 27.32 -20.09 3.34
N GLY A 348 26.90 -18.83 3.35
CA GLY A 348 27.40 -17.79 4.25
C GLY A 348 28.70 -17.11 3.79
N GLU A 349 29.21 -17.40 2.58
CA GLU A 349 30.38 -16.69 2.01
C GLU A 349 30.08 -15.21 1.77
N LYS A 350 28.83 -14.91 1.41
CA LYS A 350 28.27 -13.56 1.38
C LYS A 350 27.12 -13.48 2.37
N GLN A 351 27.02 -12.35 3.06
CA GLN A 351 25.94 -12.07 3.99
C GLN A 351 25.71 -10.57 4.13
N VAL A 352 24.54 -10.18 4.63
CA VAL A 352 24.36 -8.84 5.19
C VAL A 352 25.07 -8.81 6.54
N ALA A 353 26.09 -7.97 6.64
CA ALA A 353 26.92 -7.86 7.84
C ALA A 353 26.12 -7.31 9.02
N LEU A 354 26.40 -7.83 10.22
CA LEU A 354 25.78 -7.31 11.43
C LEU A 354 26.44 -5.95 11.80
N PRO A 355 25.65 -4.92 12.17
CA PRO A 355 26.23 -3.67 12.65
C PRO A 355 27.06 -3.92 13.92
N ARG A 356 28.33 -3.48 13.91
CA ARG A 356 29.24 -3.65 15.08
C ARG A 356 28.73 -2.92 16.32
N THR A 357 28.02 -1.81 16.11
CA THR A 357 27.43 -0.96 17.16
C THR A 357 26.09 -0.46 16.66
N ARG A 358 25.06 -0.52 17.50
CA ARG A 358 23.74 0.05 17.20
C ARG A 358 23.69 1.52 17.58
N ARG A 359 22.95 2.32 16.82
CA ARG A 359 22.76 3.75 17.09
C ARG A 359 21.82 3.91 18.29
N ALA A 360 22.26 4.62 19.32
CA ALA A 360 21.40 4.97 20.46
C ALA A 360 20.34 6.04 20.12
N GLY A 361 20.41 6.63 18.91
CA GLY A 361 19.57 7.76 18.49
C GLY A 361 20.07 9.10 19.03
N ASN A 362 19.26 10.15 18.83
CA ASN A 362 19.61 11.53 19.19
C ASN A 362 18.91 12.02 20.49
N SER A 363 18.54 11.08 21.37
CA SER A 363 17.77 11.32 22.61
C SER A 363 16.36 11.89 22.41
N LYS A 364 15.90 12.05 21.16
CA LYS A 364 14.52 12.43 20.83
C LYS A 364 13.76 11.20 20.35
N LYS A 365 12.44 11.23 20.50
CA LYS A 365 11.55 10.15 20.07
C LYS A 365 10.21 10.70 19.60
N ILE A 366 9.52 9.92 18.78
CA ILE A 366 8.09 10.09 18.52
C ILE A 366 7.35 9.06 19.37
N SER A 367 6.27 9.47 20.02
CA SER A 367 5.41 8.56 20.78
C SER A 367 4.00 8.60 20.22
N VAL A 368 3.53 7.47 19.72
CA VAL A 368 2.12 7.26 19.36
C VAL A 368 1.41 6.74 20.60
N ILE A 369 0.37 7.42 21.07
CA ILE A 369 -0.31 7.09 22.33
C ILE A 369 -1.75 6.69 22.05
N GLY A 370 -2.12 5.53 22.59
CA GLY A 370 -3.50 5.01 22.57
C GLY A 370 -4.05 4.72 21.18
N ALA A 371 -3.25 4.15 20.27
CA ALA A 371 -3.72 3.77 18.94
C ALA A 371 -4.75 2.61 19.01
N ARG A 372 -5.88 2.78 18.33
CA ARG A 372 -7.06 1.88 18.39
C ARG A 372 -7.60 1.44 17.03
N GLU A 373 -6.85 1.70 15.97
CA GLU A 373 -7.26 1.35 14.61
C GLU A 373 -7.34 -0.16 14.38
N ASN A 374 -8.41 -0.63 13.72
CA ASN A 374 -8.66 -2.04 13.44
C ASN A 374 -8.57 -2.93 14.69
N ASN A 375 -7.50 -3.74 14.79
CA ASN A 375 -7.30 -4.67 15.89
C ASN A 375 -6.35 -4.14 16.99
N LEU A 376 -5.85 -2.91 16.89
CA LEU A 376 -4.95 -2.33 17.89
C LEU A 376 -5.64 -2.13 19.24
N GLN A 377 -5.02 -2.64 20.31
CA GLN A 377 -5.59 -2.67 21.65
C GLN A 377 -5.06 -1.52 22.51
N ASN A 378 -5.42 -0.28 22.15
CA ASN A 378 -4.99 0.95 22.84
C ASN A 378 -3.45 1.05 22.97
N VAL A 379 -2.75 0.84 21.86
CA VAL A 379 -1.30 0.66 21.81
C VAL A 379 -0.57 1.99 21.98
N THR A 380 0.48 1.99 22.81
CA THR A 380 1.42 3.12 22.92
C THR A 380 2.81 2.67 22.50
N ALA A 381 3.34 3.29 21.43
CA ALA A 381 4.60 2.92 20.80
C ALA A 381 5.58 4.10 20.78
N GLU A 382 6.87 3.82 20.99
CA GLU A 382 7.93 4.83 20.96
C GLU A 382 8.95 4.53 19.84
N PHE A 383 9.22 5.55 19.02
CA PHE A 383 10.12 5.49 17.88
C PHE A 383 11.31 6.43 18.12
N PRO A 384 12.52 5.92 18.41
CA PRO A 384 13.70 6.75 18.63
C PRO A 384 14.14 7.44 17.34
N LEU A 385 14.41 8.75 17.39
CA LEU A 385 14.81 9.54 16.23
C LEU A 385 16.31 9.40 15.93
N GLY A 386 16.66 9.51 14.65
CA GLY A 386 18.02 9.32 14.16
C GLY A 386 18.47 7.85 14.19
N THR A 387 17.52 6.92 14.08
CA THR A 387 17.77 5.47 14.10
C THR A 387 17.11 4.78 12.91
N PHE A 388 17.56 3.55 12.64
CA PHE A 388 16.84 2.60 11.82
C PHE A 388 15.90 1.76 12.71
N THR A 389 14.60 2.07 12.71
CA THR A 389 13.59 1.35 13.49
C THR A 389 12.85 0.35 12.61
N CYS A 390 12.72 -0.90 13.04
CA CYS A 390 11.95 -1.94 12.36
C CYS A 390 10.69 -2.27 13.15
N VAL A 391 9.52 -2.22 12.50
CA VAL A 391 8.26 -2.72 13.04
C VAL A 391 8.00 -4.09 12.46
N THR A 392 7.93 -5.10 13.31
CA THR A 392 7.84 -6.51 12.93
C THR A 392 6.71 -7.20 13.69
N GLY A 393 6.56 -8.51 13.48
CA GLY A 393 5.49 -9.32 14.06
C GLY A 393 4.65 -10.04 13.02
N VAL A 394 3.76 -10.93 13.47
CA VAL A 394 2.97 -11.82 12.60
C VAL A 394 2.03 -11.06 11.64
N SER A 395 1.65 -11.70 10.54
CA SER A 395 0.67 -11.14 9.59
C SER A 395 -0.66 -10.91 10.32
N GLY A 396 -1.28 -9.75 10.08
CA GLY A 396 -2.46 -9.32 10.84
C GLY A 396 -2.19 -8.81 12.26
N GLY A 397 -0.93 -8.67 12.70
CA GLY A 397 -0.59 -8.18 14.05
C GLY A 397 -0.85 -6.68 14.28
N GLY A 398 -1.20 -5.90 13.25
CA GLY A 398 -1.51 -4.46 13.34
C GLY A 398 -0.37 -3.52 12.90
N LYS A 399 0.66 -4.02 12.21
CA LYS A 399 1.85 -3.23 11.79
C LYS A 399 1.48 -2.00 10.93
N SER A 400 0.78 -2.22 9.82
CA SER A 400 0.34 -1.15 8.93
C SER A 400 -0.67 -0.21 9.62
N SER A 401 -1.51 -0.74 10.51
CA SER A 401 -2.45 0.08 11.29
C SER A 401 -1.71 1.05 12.23
N LEU A 402 -0.62 0.61 12.86
CA LEU A 402 0.20 1.47 13.73
C LEU A 402 1.03 2.47 12.93
N VAL A 403 1.74 2.02 11.90
CA VAL A 403 2.76 2.82 11.22
C VAL A 403 2.18 3.68 10.11
N ILE A 404 1.32 3.12 9.26
CA ILE A 404 0.78 3.82 8.07
C ILE A 404 -0.51 4.56 8.45
N GLU A 405 -1.50 3.84 8.95
CA GLU A 405 -2.82 4.43 9.23
C GLU A 405 -2.81 5.42 10.40
N THR A 406 -1.97 5.19 11.40
CA THR A 406 -1.85 6.08 12.58
C THR A 406 -0.67 7.04 12.45
N LEU A 407 0.58 6.55 12.51
CA LEU A 407 1.76 7.41 12.58
C LEU A 407 1.97 8.27 11.32
N TYR A 408 1.98 7.65 10.13
CA TYR A 408 2.22 8.37 8.88
C TYR A 408 1.14 9.41 8.62
N LYS A 409 -0.15 9.02 8.62
CA LYS A 409 -1.25 9.94 8.31
C LYS A 409 -1.31 11.11 9.29
N ALA A 410 -1.05 10.89 10.58
CA ALA A 410 -1.00 11.95 11.57
C ALA A 410 0.20 12.89 11.36
N ALA A 411 1.39 12.33 11.13
CA ALA A 411 2.58 13.12 10.82
C ALA A 411 2.43 13.90 9.51
N ALA A 412 1.78 13.32 8.49
CA ALA A 412 1.55 13.95 7.20
C ALA A 412 0.53 15.10 7.33
N LYS A 413 -0.54 14.91 8.13
CA LYS A 413 -1.48 15.96 8.48
C LYS A 413 -0.79 17.14 9.17
N GLU A 414 0.05 16.88 10.17
CA GLU A 414 0.71 17.95 10.95
C GLU A 414 1.86 18.64 10.18
N LEU A 415 2.74 17.88 9.56
CA LEU A 415 3.98 18.39 8.94
C LEU A 415 3.78 18.81 7.47
N MET A 416 2.94 18.10 6.72
CA MET A 416 2.74 18.32 5.28
C MET A 416 1.37 18.91 4.93
N ARG A 417 0.47 19.07 5.92
CA ARG A 417 -0.90 19.58 5.73
C ARG A 417 -1.69 18.76 4.71
N THR A 418 -1.45 17.44 4.68
CA THR A 418 -2.23 16.52 3.85
C THR A 418 -3.60 16.24 4.48
N TYR A 419 -4.59 15.94 3.66
CA TYR A 419 -5.99 15.87 4.07
C TYR A 419 -6.51 14.47 4.37
N GLU A 420 -5.61 13.47 4.44
CA GLU A 420 -6.01 12.13 4.88
C GLU A 420 -6.11 12.09 6.41
N PRO A 421 -7.25 11.66 6.97
CA PRO A 421 -7.39 11.55 8.41
C PRO A 421 -6.49 10.44 8.96
N PRO A 422 -5.78 10.70 10.06
CA PRO A 422 -5.23 9.61 10.83
C PRO A 422 -6.34 8.75 11.41
N ALA A 423 -5.99 7.49 11.62
CA ALA A 423 -6.77 6.53 12.36
C ALA A 423 -6.99 6.91 13.83
N GLU A 424 -7.86 6.18 14.54
CA GLU A 424 -8.18 6.50 15.93
C GLU A 424 -6.96 6.34 16.88
N HIS A 425 -6.62 7.43 17.59
CA HIS A 425 -5.54 7.48 18.59
C HIS A 425 -5.78 8.63 19.57
N ASP A 426 -5.08 8.63 20.72
CA ASP A 426 -5.20 9.71 21.71
C ASP A 426 -4.38 10.94 21.34
N LYS A 427 -3.08 10.74 21.04
CA LYS A 427 -2.14 11.81 20.65
C LYS A 427 -0.85 11.26 20.06
N ILE A 428 -0.16 12.08 19.28
CA ILE A 428 1.23 11.84 18.88
C ILE A 428 2.11 12.95 19.46
N ILE A 429 3.20 12.57 20.10
CA ILE A 429 4.17 13.50 20.72
C ILE A 429 5.49 13.39 19.97
N GLY A 430 6.20 14.52 19.77
CA GLY A 430 7.55 14.54 19.22
C GLY A 430 7.64 14.90 17.73
N LEU A 431 6.51 15.18 17.07
CA LEU A 431 6.47 15.58 15.66
C LEU A 431 7.19 16.91 15.41
N GLN A 432 7.26 17.81 16.40
CA GLN A 432 8.02 19.06 16.33
C GLN A 432 9.53 18.88 16.08
N HIS A 433 10.05 17.66 16.28
CA HIS A 433 11.44 17.34 15.99
C HIS A 433 11.71 17.09 14.51
N LEU A 434 10.67 16.87 13.71
CA LEU A 434 10.75 16.61 12.29
C LEU A 434 10.32 17.84 11.47
N ASP A 435 10.74 17.88 10.22
CA ASP A 435 10.27 18.87 9.24
C ASP A 435 9.36 18.26 8.17
N LYS A 436 9.50 16.95 7.93
CA LYS A 436 8.79 16.23 6.88
C LYS A 436 8.66 14.75 7.20
N VAL A 437 7.59 14.14 6.72
CA VAL A 437 7.43 12.68 6.66
C VAL A 437 7.30 12.23 5.20
N ILE A 438 7.89 11.10 4.85
CA ILE A 438 7.79 10.49 3.53
C ILE A 438 7.39 9.03 3.70
N ASP A 439 6.31 8.66 3.03
CA ASP A 439 5.95 7.26 2.82
C ASP A 439 6.50 6.80 1.46
N ILE A 440 7.17 5.65 1.47
CA ILE A 440 7.73 4.99 0.29
C ILE A 440 7.09 3.60 0.21
N ASP A 441 5.88 3.57 -0.33
CA ASP A 441 5.07 2.37 -0.53
C ASP A 441 5.38 1.67 -1.88
N GLN A 442 4.86 0.46 -2.03
CA GLN A 442 5.00 -0.35 -3.25
C GLN A 442 3.99 0.00 -4.35
N SER A 443 3.14 1.02 -4.15
CA SER A 443 2.19 1.41 -5.18
C SER A 443 2.91 1.80 -6.48
N PRO A 444 2.32 1.51 -7.66
CA PRO A 444 2.93 1.87 -8.93
C PRO A 444 3.26 3.37 -9.01
N ILE A 445 4.45 3.72 -9.54
CA ILE A 445 4.84 5.13 -9.76
C ILE A 445 3.90 5.87 -10.74
N GLY A 446 3.10 5.12 -11.49
CA GLY A 446 2.00 5.62 -12.28
C GLY A 446 1.16 4.48 -12.84
N ARG A 447 -0.11 4.76 -13.12
CA ARG A 447 -1.07 3.80 -13.68
C ARG A 447 -1.16 3.85 -15.22
N THR A 448 -0.29 4.62 -15.85
CA THR A 448 -0.29 4.80 -17.32
C THR A 448 1.11 4.58 -17.90
N PRO A 449 1.22 4.19 -19.18
CA PRO A 449 2.50 4.05 -19.89
C PRO A 449 3.33 5.34 -19.99
N ARG A 450 2.74 6.50 -19.66
CA ARG A 450 3.39 7.81 -19.68
C ARG A 450 4.30 8.05 -18.49
N SER A 451 4.03 7.39 -17.37
CA SER A 451 4.94 7.39 -16.23
C SER A 451 6.09 6.42 -16.50
N ASN A 452 7.31 6.83 -16.18
CA ASN A 452 8.53 6.03 -16.33
C ASN A 452 9.62 6.53 -15.35
N PRO A 453 10.74 5.82 -15.18
CA PRO A 453 11.80 6.23 -14.27
C PRO A 453 12.30 7.66 -14.52
N ALA A 454 12.48 8.06 -15.79
CA ALA A 454 12.96 9.39 -16.15
C ALA A 454 12.00 10.53 -15.77
N THR A 455 10.69 10.34 -15.98
CA THR A 455 9.67 11.33 -15.62
C THR A 455 9.51 11.42 -14.10
N TYR A 456 9.53 10.28 -13.39
CA TYR A 456 9.34 10.26 -11.95
C TYR A 456 10.49 10.90 -11.16
N THR A 457 11.74 10.57 -11.53
CA THR A 457 12.97 11.16 -10.96
C THR A 457 13.20 12.61 -11.45
N GLY A 458 12.43 13.05 -12.45
CA GLY A 458 12.60 14.32 -13.12
C GLY A 458 13.90 14.43 -13.91
N ALA A 459 14.50 13.30 -14.32
CA ALA A 459 15.66 13.29 -15.23
C ALA A 459 15.25 13.66 -16.67
N PHE A 460 13.99 13.42 -17.03
CA PHE A 460 13.50 13.65 -18.37
C PHE A 460 13.50 15.12 -18.78
N ASP A 461 13.23 16.05 -17.87
CA ASP A 461 13.22 17.49 -18.16
C ASP A 461 14.62 18.01 -18.58
N PRO A 462 15.70 17.75 -17.80
CA PRO A 462 17.06 18.00 -18.25
C PRO A 462 17.41 17.35 -19.59
N ILE A 463 17.00 16.10 -19.84
CA ILE A 463 17.23 15.40 -21.12
C ILE A 463 16.56 16.16 -22.28
N ARG A 464 15.29 16.56 -22.13
CA ARG A 464 14.57 17.31 -23.17
C ARG A 464 15.20 18.67 -23.44
N THR A 465 15.61 19.38 -22.40
CA THR A 465 16.32 20.66 -22.54
C THR A 465 17.67 20.48 -23.24
N TRP A 466 18.38 19.39 -22.96
CA TRP A 466 19.62 19.06 -23.64
C TRP A 466 19.42 18.85 -25.14
N PHE A 467 18.44 18.03 -25.53
CA PHE A 467 18.11 17.79 -26.95
C PHE A 467 17.64 19.07 -27.66
N ALA A 468 16.87 19.93 -27.00
CA ALA A 468 16.47 21.24 -27.55
C ALA A 468 17.67 22.19 -27.75
N GLY A 469 18.75 22.01 -26.97
CA GLY A 469 19.96 22.81 -27.07
C GLY A 469 20.88 22.45 -28.24
N LEU A 470 20.66 21.32 -28.92
CA LEU A 470 21.51 20.84 -30.01
C LEU A 470 21.42 21.76 -31.25
N PRO A 471 22.50 21.87 -32.06
CA PRO A 471 22.50 22.72 -33.26
C PRO A 471 21.36 22.41 -34.24
N GLU A 472 21.08 21.12 -34.48
CA GLU A 472 19.99 20.65 -35.35
C GLU A 472 18.62 21.09 -34.84
N SER A 473 18.39 20.97 -33.53
CA SER A 473 17.17 21.43 -32.86
C SER A 473 17.01 22.94 -32.97
N LYS A 474 18.08 23.70 -32.74
CA LYS A 474 18.07 25.17 -32.86
C LYS A 474 17.77 25.62 -34.28
N ALA A 475 18.36 24.97 -35.29
CA ALA A 475 18.10 25.28 -36.70
C ALA A 475 16.62 25.02 -37.09
N ARG A 476 16.00 23.98 -36.50
CA ARG A 476 14.59 23.63 -36.74
C ARG A 476 13.60 24.35 -35.80
N GLY A 477 14.08 25.19 -34.88
CA GLY A 477 13.25 25.88 -33.89
C GLY A 477 12.63 24.96 -32.82
N TYR A 478 13.16 23.75 -32.63
CA TYR A 478 12.61 22.78 -31.69
C TYR A 478 12.86 23.20 -30.24
N GLN A 479 11.78 23.23 -29.46
CA GLN A 479 11.78 23.52 -28.03
C GLN A 479 11.71 22.21 -27.22
N PRO A 480 11.95 22.24 -25.89
CA PRO A 480 11.84 21.05 -25.03
C PRO A 480 10.46 20.35 -25.11
N GLY A 481 9.41 21.07 -25.51
CA GLY A 481 8.09 20.53 -25.77
C GLY A 481 8.06 19.52 -26.92
N ARG A 482 8.85 19.71 -27.99
CA ARG A 482 8.96 18.78 -29.13
C ARG A 482 9.44 17.40 -28.69
N PHE A 483 10.36 17.38 -27.73
CA PHE A 483 10.95 16.17 -27.16
C PHE A 483 10.10 15.56 -26.03
N SER A 484 8.88 16.06 -25.79
CA SER A 484 7.94 15.48 -24.83
C SER A 484 6.99 14.50 -25.53
N PHE A 485 6.94 13.25 -25.08
CA PHE A 485 5.91 12.31 -25.54
C PHE A 485 4.51 12.65 -25.00
N ASN A 486 4.39 13.54 -24.00
CA ASN A 486 3.10 13.95 -23.43
C ASN A 486 2.43 15.12 -24.16
N VAL A 487 3.14 15.82 -25.05
CA VAL A 487 2.68 17.06 -25.69
C VAL A 487 2.56 16.86 -27.20
N GLN A 488 1.50 17.41 -27.79
CA GLN A 488 1.34 17.43 -29.25
C GLN A 488 2.49 18.19 -29.92
N GLY A 489 2.98 17.66 -31.03
CA GLY A 489 4.05 18.27 -31.82
C GLY A 489 5.12 17.27 -32.27
N GLY A 490 5.82 16.63 -31.33
CA GLY A 490 6.87 15.65 -31.66
C GLY A 490 6.54 14.20 -31.34
N ARG A 491 5.49 13.94 -30.56
CA ARG A 491 5.04 12.59 -30.24
C ARG A 491 4.42 11.89 -31.46
N CYS A 492 4.30 10.57 -31.39
CA CYS A 492 3.50 9.79 -32.34
C CYS A 492 2.01 9.99 -32.06
N GLU A 493 1.25 10.49 -33.04
CA GLU A 493 -0.18 10.77 -32.85
C GLU A 493 -1.04 9.49 -32.83
N SER A 494 -0.61 8.39 -33.46
CA SER A 494 -1.37 7.12 -33.46
C SER A 494 -1.50 6.48 -32.07
N CYS A 495 -0.46 6.59 -31.23
CA CYS A 495 -0.47 6.12 -29.84
C CYS A 495 -0.49 7.28 -28.83
N GLN A 496 -0.65 8.52 -29.31
CA GLN A 496 -0.57 9.73 -28.49
C GLN A 496 0.66 9.82 -27.57
N GLY A 497 1.78 9.22 -27.99
CA GLY A 497 3.04 9.17 -27.24
C GLY A 497 3.21 8.00 -26.26
N ASP A 498 2.23 7.12 -26.10
CA ASP A 498 2.32 5.99 -25.17
C ASP A 498 3.29 4.90 -25.68
N GLY A 499 3.47 4.81 -27.00
CA GLY A 499 4.28 3.78 -27.67
C GLY A 499 3.61 2.41 -27.77
N VAL A 500 2.52 2.21 -27.04
CA VAL A 500 1.68 1.01 -27.04
C VAL A 500 0.22 1.40 -27.23
N LYS A 501 -0.59 0.44 -27.68
CA LYS A 501 -2.05 0.53 -27.75
C LYS A 501 -2.63 -0.50 -26.78
N LYS A 502 -3.59 -0.08 -25.98
CA LYS A 502 -4.31 -0.97 -25.06
C LYS A 502 -5.39 -1.73 -25.84
N ILE A 503 -5.37 -3.06 -25.76
CA ILE A 503 -6.41 -3.93 -26.30
C ILE A 503 -7.23 -4.45 -25.13
N GLU A 504 -8.52 -4.14 -25.13
CA GLU A 504 -9.44 -4.62 -24.11
C GLU A 504 -9.81 -6.08 -24.36
N MET A 505 -9.70 -6.89 -23.31
CA MET A 505 -10.02 -8.32 -23.33
C MET A 505 -11.23 -8.58 -22.42
N HIS A 506 -12.19 -9.39 -22.89
CA HIS A 506 -13.43 -9.60 -22.14
C HIS A 506 -13.27 -10.46 -20.87
N PHE A 507 -12.36 -11.43 -20.88
CA PHE A 507 -12.19 -12.41 -19.78
C PHE A 507 -10.75 -12.53 -19.28
N LEU A 508 -9.80 -11.97 -20.03
CA LEU A 508 -8.38 -11.95 -19.69
C LEU A 508 -8.00 -10.52 -19.31
N PRO A 509 -6.89 -10.33 -18.57
CA PRO A 509 -6.34 -9.00 -18.36
C PRO A 509 -6.06 -8.30 -19.69
N ASP A 510 -6.33 -6.98 -19.72
CA ASP A 510 -6.04 -6.15 -20.89
C ASP A 510 -4.56 -6.23 -21.28
N VAL A 511 -4.29 -6.20 -22.58
CA VAL A 511 -2.94 -6.39 -23.12
C VAL A 511 -2.49 -5.12 -23.83
N PHE A 512 -1.22 -4.76 -23.64
CA PHE A 512 -0.59 -3.65 -24.35
C PHE A 512 0.19 -4.18 -25.55
N VAL A 513 -0.15 -3.70 -26.74
CA VAL A 513 0.54 -4.07 -27.99
C VAL A 513 1.35 -2.89 -28.49
N THR A 514 2.58 -3.15 -28.93
CA THR A 514 3.46 -2.13 -29.50
C THR A 514 2.77 -1.38 -30.66
N CYS A 515 2.87 -0.05 -30.65
CA CYS A 515 2.31 0.78 -31.72
C CYS A 515 3.02 0.48 -33.05
N ASP A 516 2.24 0.13 -34.06
CA ASP A 516 2.63 -0.18 -35.43
C ASP A 516 3.22 1.02 -36.20
N GLN A 517 2.82 2.25 -35.86
CA GLN A 517 3.31 3.43 -36.57
C GLN A 517 4.68 3.93 -36.11
N CYS A 518 4.98 3.84 -34.81
CA CYS A 518 6.25 4.30 -34.26
C CYS A 518 7.15 3.16 -33.78
N ASN A 519 6.71 1.90 -33.90
CA ASN A 519 7.41 0.72 -33.41
C ASN A 519 7.85 0.89 -31.94
N GLY A 520 6.99 1.45 -31.10
CA GLY A 520 7.28 1.71 -29.69
C GLY A 520 8.16 2.94 -29.40
N LYS A 521 8.71 3.63 -30.42
CA LYS A 521 9.61 4.78 -30.23
C LYS A 521 8.94 6.04 -29.66
N ARG A 522 7.60 6.09 -29.56
CA ARG A 522 6.79 7.18 -28.97
C ARG A 522 6.81 8.54 -29.71
N TYR A 523 7.72 8.75 -30.66
CA TYR A 523 7.88 9.99 -31.42
C TYR A 523 7.59 9.82 -32.92
N ASN A 524 7.34 10.93 -33.60
CA ASN A 524 7.33 10.96 -35.06
C ASN A 524 8.76 10.96 -35.64
N ARG A 525 8.86 10.65 -36.94
CA ARG A 525 10.15 10.48 -37.62
C ARG A 525 11.00 11.75 -37.55
N GLU A 526 10.41 12.92 -37.74
CA GLU A 526 11.12 14.20 -37.79
C GLU A 526 11.78 14.55 -36.44
N THR A 527 11.21 14.10 -35.33
CA THR A 527 11.78 14.30 -33.99
C THR A 527 12.94 13.34 -33.72
N LEU A 528 12.90 12.13 -34.29
CA LEU A 528 13.94 11.12 -34.13
C LEU A 528 15.20 11.42 -34.95
N GLU A 529 15.13 12.32 -35.94
CA GLU A 529 16.27 12.77 -36.73
C GLU A 529 17.29 13.59 -35.93
N VAL A 530 16.91 14.15 -34.78
CA VAL A 530 17.83 14.89 -33.91
C VAL A 530 18.64 13.91 -33.08
N LEU A 531 19.96 13.94 -33.24
CA LEU A 531 20.86 12.98 -32.62
C LEU A 531 21.85 13.63 -31.66
N TYR A 532 22.04 13.02 -30.49
CA TYR A 532 23.16 13.33 -29.60
C TYR A 532 24.07 12.11 -29.55
N LYS A 533 25.36 12.27 -29.90
CA LYS A 533 26.34 11.16 -30.00
C LYS A 533 25.80 9.96 -30.81
N GLY A 534 25.09 10.23 -31.91
CA GLY A 534 24.51 9.21 -32.78
C GLY A 534 23.25 8.50 -32.24
N LYS A 535 22.64 9.01 -31.18
CA LYS A 535 21.44 8.42 -30.54
C LYS A 535 20.30 9.44 -30.50
N SER A 536 19.11 9.01 -30.90
CA SER A 536 17.89 9.82 -30.80
C SER A 536 17.38 9.85 -29.35
N ILE A 537 16.39 10.70 -29.07
CA ILE A 537 15.77 10.73 -27.74
C ILE A 537 15.10 9.40 -27.38
N ALA A 538 14.53 8.70 -28.37
CA ALA A 538 13.92 7.39 -28.14
C ALA A 538 14.98 6.33 -27.80
N ASP A 539 16.15 6.40 -28.44
CA ASP A 539 17.26 5.49 -28.11
C ASP A 539 17.82 5.76 -26.72
N VAL A 540 17.86 7.02 -26.29
CA VAL A 540 18.24 7.38 -24.91
C VAL A 540 17.23 6.84 -23.88
N LEU A 541 15.92 6.90 -24.18
CA LEU A 541 14.90 6.32 -23.32
C LEU A 541 14.95 4.78 -23.30
N ASP A 542 15.51 4.18 -24.34
CA ASP A 542 15.69 2.73 -24.49
C ASP A 542 17.06 2.25 -23.95
N MET A 543 17.91 3.13 -23.44
CA MET A 543 19.13 2.73 -22.73
C MET A 543 18.80 2.21 -21.34
N THR A 544 19.61 1.28 -20.84
CA THR A 544 19.63 0.96 -19.41
C THR A 544 20.09 2.19 -18.62
N VAL A 545 19.74 2.26 -17.33
CA VAL A 545 20.21 3.33 -16.45
C VAL A 545 21.74 3.34 -16.38
N ASP A 546 22.39 2.17 -16.39
CA ASP A 546 23.85 2.05 -16.40
C ASP A 546 24.47 2.69 -17.66
N ASP A 547 23.98 2.29 -18.84
CA ASP A 547 24.47 2.84 -20.11
C ASP A 547 24.19 4.35 -20.21
N ALA A 548 23.01 4.79 -19.75
CA ALA A 548 22.63 6.18 -19.78
C ALA A 548 23.49 7.04 -18.84
N ALA A 549 23.83 6.51 -17.66
CA ALA A 549 24.71 7.21 -16.72
C ALA A 549 26.09 7.42 -17.32
N GLU A 550 26.68 6.39 -17.96
CA GLU A 550 27.95 6.52 -18.67
C GLU A 550 27.84 7.51 -19.85
N PHE A 551 26.77 7.40 -20.64
CA PHE A 551 26.52 8.25 -21.80
C PHE A 551 26.43 9.74 -21.44
N PHE A 552 25.81 10.07 -20.30
CA PHE A 552 25.63 11.43 -19.77
C PHE A 552 26.66 11.83 -18.70
N GLN A 553 27.78 11.12 -18.53
CA GLN A 553 28.80 11.44 -17.53
C GLN A 553 29.27 12.92 -17.52
N ASN A 554 29.27 13.56 -18.70
CA ASN A 554 29.68 14.96 -18.88
C ASN A 554 28.52 15.98 -18.70
N VAL A 555 27.33 15.52 -18.30
CA VAL A 555 26.15 16.35 -18.07
C VAL A 555 25.66 16.13 -16.63
N PRO A 556 26.23 16.84 -15.64
CA PRO A 556 26.02 16.54 -14.22
C PRO A 556 24.55 16.52 -13.78
N THR A 557 23.71 17.37 -14.36
CA THR A 557 22.28 17.46 -14.03
C THR A 557 21.49 16.20 -14.37
N ILE A 558 21.90 15.48 -15.43
CA ILE A 558 21.32 14.19 -15.84
C ILE A 558 22.03 13.06 -15.10
N TYR A 559 23.37 13.06 -15.13
CA TYR A 559 24.21 12.03 -14.53
C TYR A 559 23.87 11.78 -13.06
N ASN A 560 23.77 12.83 -12.24
CA ASN A 560 23.50 12.69 -10.81
C ASN A 560 22.17 11.98 -10.54
N LYS A 561 21.14 12.20 -11.38
CA LYS A 561 19.83 11.56 -11.23
C LYS A 561 19.87 10.09 -11.63
N LEU A 562 20.58 9.76 -12.71
CA LEU A 562 20.77 8.36 -13.14
C LEU A 562 21.63 7.59 -12.13
N GLN A 563 22.67 8.23 -11.58
CA GLN A 563 23.51 7.64 -10.55
C GLN A 563 22.70 7.27 -9.29
N MET A 564 21.71 8.07 -8.89
CA MET A 564 20.84 7.70 -7.76
C MET A 564 20.03 6.42 -8.06
N LEU A 565 19.58 6.22 -9.29
CA LEU A 565 18.91 4.97 -9.70
C LEU A 565 19.89 3.77 -9.66
N GLN A 566 21.15 3.95 -10.08
CA GLN A 566 22.18 2.91 -9.96
C GLN A 566 22.44 2.54 -8.49
N GLN A 567 22.54 3.54 -7.60
CA GLN A 567 22.83 3.32 -6.18
C GLN A 567 21.74 2.53 -5.45
N VAL A 568 20.47 2.66 -5.87
CA VAL A 568 19.37 1.84 -5.35
C VAL A 568 19.25 0.47 -6.02
N GLY A 569 20.19 0.10 -6.89
CA GLY A 569 20.24 -1.20 -7.57
C GLY A 569 19.43 -1.29 -8.86
N LEU A 570 18.96 -0.17 -9.41
CA LEU A 570 18.15 -0.12 -10.64
C LEU A 570 18.97 0.23 -11.88
N GLY A 571 20.23 -0.20 -11.95
CA GLY A 571 21.08 0.03 -13.14
C GLY A 571 20.56 -0.65 -14.40
N TYR A 572 19.86 -1.77 -14.22
CA TYR A 572 19.42 -2.66 -15.30
C TYR A 572 18.12 -2.24 -16.00
N ILE A 573 17.30 -1.38 -15.39
CA ILE A 573 16.03 -0.94 -15.98
C ILE A 573 16.27 0.06 -17.10
N HIS A 574 15.35 0.14 -18.05
CA HIS A 574 15.43 1.16 -19.09
C HIS A 574 14.95 2.52 -18.58
N VAL A 575 15.61 3.61 -18.99
CA VAL A 575 15.30 4.98 -18.55
C VAL A 575 13.83 5.37 -18.83
N GLY A 576 13.29 4.91 -19.96
CA GLY A 576 11.92 5.11 -20.41
C GLY A 576 10.96 3.94 -20.17
N GLN A 577 11.36 2.92 -19.40
CA GLN A 577 10.51 1.74 -19.11
C GLN A 577 9.15 2.16 -18.57
N GLN A 578 8.09 1.54 -19.07
CA GLN A 578 6.72 1.92 -18.70
C GLN A 578 6.46 1.60 -17.22
N ALA A 579 5.83 2.52 -16.49
CA ALA A 579 5.53 2.32 -15.08
C ALA A 579 4.64 1.11 -14.80
N THR A 580 3.78 0.75 -15.75
CA THR A 580 2.86 -0.40 -15.67
C THR A 580 3.56 -1.75 -15.77
N THR A 581 4.82 -1.77 -16.22
CA THR A 581 5.63 -3.00 -16.34
C THR A 581 6.69 -3.11 -15.24
N LEU A 582 6.70 -2.19 -14.28
CA LEU A 582 7.62 -2.24 -13.15
C LEU A 582 7.00 -3.06 -12.01
N SER A 583 7.82 -3.85 -11.34
CA SER A 583 7.47 -4.51 -10.09
C SER A 583 7.23 -3.49 -8.96
N GLY A 584 6.53 -3.90 -7.90
CA GLY A 584 6.33 -3.07 -6.70
C GLY A 584 7.65 -2.62 -6.06
N GLY A 585 8.63 -3.54 -5.94
CA GLY A 585 9.96 -3.24 -5.42
C GLY A 585 10.79 -2.31 -6.32
N GLU A 586 10.66 -2.39 -7.65
CA GLU A 586 11.26 -1.40 -8.56
C GLU A 586 10.62 -0.03 -8.40
N ALA A 587 9.28 0.05 -8.35
CA ALA A 587 8.55 1.29 -8.15
C ALA A 587 8.98 1.97 -6.84
N GLN A 588 9.08 1.21 -5.75
CA GLN A 588 9.52 1.70 -4.45
C GLN A 588 10.96 2.23 -4.48
N ARG A 589 11.89 1.52 -5.13
CA ARG A 589 13.29 1.97 -5.27
C ARG A 589 13.42 3.23 -6.14
N ILE A 590 12.57 3.41 -7.15
CA ILE A 590 12.49 4.67 -7.92
C ILE A 590 12.01 5.83 -7.03
N LYS A 591 11.06 5.59 -6.12
CA LYS A 591 10.64 6.60 -5.14
C LYS A 591 11.77 6.96 -4.19
N LEU A 592 12.50 5.96 -3.70
CA LEU A 592 13.67 6.15 -2.85
C LEU A 592 14.78 6.96 -3.54
N SER A 593 15.10 6.66 -4.82
CA SER A 593 16.13 7.40 -5.57
C SER A 593 15.82 8.88 -5.71
N LYS A 594 14.53 9.24 -5.86
CA LYS A 594 14.07 10.62 -5.90
C LYS A 594 14.32 11.35 -4.59
N GLU A 595 14.10 10.71 -3.45
CA GLU A 595 14.37 11.34 -2.15
C GLU A 595 15.86 11.46 -1.85
N LEU A 596 16.68 10.48 -2.25
CA LEU A 596 18.15 10.56 -2.15
C LEU A 596 18.75 11.72 -2.95
N SER A 597 18.08 12.13 -4.04
CA SER A 597 18.52 13.27 -4.86
C SER A 597 18.32 14.63 -4.18
N LYS A 598 17.53 14.69 -3.09
CA LYS A 598 17.25 15.92 -2.36
C LYS A 598 18.29 16.16 -1.27
N ARG A 599 18.50 17.43 -0.91
CA ARG A 599 19.35 17.77 0.23
C ARG A 599 18.69 17.31 1.52
N ALA A 600 19.38 16.46 2.28
CA ALA A 600 18.92 16.01 3.58
C ALA A 600 18.93 17.16 4.60
N THR A 601 17.86 17.25 5.39
CA THR A 601 17.75 18.20 6.51
C THR A 601 18.17 17.58 7.84
N GLY A 602 18.34 16.24 7.87
CA GLY A 602 18.59 15.46 9.08
C GLY A 602 17.39 15.41 10.02
N ARG A 603 16.20 15.83 9.56
CA ARG A 603 14.97 15.90 10.35
C ARG A 603 13.76 15.29 9.61
N THR A 604 14.03 14.47 8.59
CA THR A 604 12.99 13.76 7.84
C THR A 604 12.71 12.39 8.44
N LEU A 605 11.43 12.01 8.51
CA LEU A 605 10.98 10.65 8.82
C LEU A 605 10.64 9.91 7.52
N TYR A 606 11.34 8.81 7.25
CA TYR A 606 11.03 7.91 6.15
C TYR A 606 10.30 6.69 6.69
N ILE A 607 9.18 6.34 6.05
CA ILE A 607 8.39 5.14 6.33
C ILE A 607 8.43 4.27 5.08
N LEU A 608 8.78 2.99 5.24
CA LEU A 608 8.82 2.02 4.15
C LEU A 608 8.02 0.78 4.55
N ASP A 609 7.11 0.36 3.67
CA ASP A 609 6.35 -0.87 3.83
C ASP A 609 7.00 -2.01 3.03
N GLU A 610 7.42 -3.07 3.73
CA GLU A 610 8.07 -4.28 3.23
C GLU A 610 9.06 -4.01 2.07
N PRO A 611 10.10 -3.19 2.26
CA PRO A 611 10.97 -2.80 1.16
C PRO A 611 11.84 -3.91 0.57
N THR A 612 11.83 -5.11 1.17
CA THR A 612 12.53 -6.30 0.65
C THR A 612 11.67 -7.25 -0.16
N THR A 613 10.37 -6.98 -0.35
CA THR A 613 9.53 -7.75 -1.29
C THR A 613 10.16 -7.77 -2.68
N GLY A 614 10.25 -8.93 -3.33
CA GLY A 614 10.83 -9.01 -4.67
C GLY A 614 12.36 -9.01 -4.73
N LEU A 615 13.06 -9.01 -3.58
CA LEU A 615 14.50 -8.77 -3.56
C LEU A 615 15.31 -10.00 -3.19
N HIS A 616 16.26 -10.34 -4.05
CA HIS A 616 17.33 -11.28 -3.73
C HIS A 616 18.24 -10.74 -2.60
N PHE A 617 18.88 -11.63 -1.84
CA PHE A 617 19.76 -11.29 -0.69
C PHE A 617 20.80 -10.20 -1.00
N HIS A 618 21.34 -10.22 -2.22
CA HIS A 618 22.32 -9.24 -2.66
C HIS A 618 21.75 -7.83 -2.81
N ASP A 619 20.50 -7.73 -3.25
CA ASP A 619 19.82 -6.45 -3.43
C ASP A 619 19.28 -5.92 -2.11
N ILE A 620 18.87 -6.81 -1.19
CA ILE A 620 18.59 -6.44 0.22
C ILE A 620 19.81 -5.76 0.84
N LYS A 621 21.01 -6.32 0.63
CA LYS A 621 22.26 -5.70 1.12
C LYS A 621 22.43 -4.28 0.58
N LYS A 622 22.31 -4.09 -0.74
CA LYS A 622 22.45 -2.75 -1.37
C LYS A 622 21.40 -1.77 -0.88
N LEU A 623 20.16 -2.22 -0.72
CA LEU A 623 19.08 -1.42 -0.19
C LEU A 623 19.38 -0.98 1.25
N LEU A 624 19.83 -1.89 2.11
CA LEU A 624 20.21 -1.56 3.49
C LEU A 624 21.39 -0.57 3.55
N GLU A 625 22.37 -0.66 2.65
CA GLU A 625 23.45 0.33 2.54
C GLU A 625 22.90 1.74 2.25
N VAL A 626 21.87 1.83 1.40
CA VAL A 626 21.19 3.09 1.09
C VAL A 626 20.38 3.60 2.29
N LEU A 627 19.59 2.74 2.93
CA LEU A 627 18.75 3.15 4.05
C LEU A 627 19.57 3.57 5.26
N HIS A 628 20.65 2.85 5.58
CA HIS A 628 21.57 3.27 6.64
C HIS A 628 22.25 4.60 6.33
N ARG A 629 22.57 4.89 5.06
CA ARG A 629 23.10 6.20 4.66
C ARG A 629 22.12 7.33 4.94
N LEU A 630 20.81 7.11 4.77
CA LEU A 630 19.79 8.10 5.13
C LEU A 630 19.79 8.37 6.64
N VAL A 631 19.95 7.32 7.46
CA VAL A 631 20.03 7.43 8.92
C VAL A 631 21.32 8.14 9.34
N ASP A 632 22.45 7.85 8.69
CA ASP A 632 23.74 8.49 8.97
C ASP A 632 23.74 10.00 8.67
N GLN A 633 22.85 10.46 7.78
CA GLN A 633 22.59 11.89 7.54
C GLN A 633 21.72 12.55 8.63
N GLY A 634 21.35 11.80 9.68
CA GLY A 634 20.55 12.26 10.81
C GLY A 634 19.05 12.00 10.68
N ASN A 635 18.58 11.48 9.54
CA ASN A 635 17.16 11.18 9.35
C ASN A 635 16.72 9.94 10.15
N THR A 636 15.41 9.75 10.26
CA THR A 636 14.84 8.56 10.91
C THR A 636 14.20 7.69 9.85
N VAL A 637 14.48 6.39 9.88
CA VAL A 637 13.89 5.41 8.95
C VAL A 637 13.10 4.41 9.77
N VAL A 638 11.82 4.28 9.49
CA VAL A 638 10.92 3.27 10.04
C VAL A 638 10.54 2.31 8.92
N VAL A 639 10.84 1.02 9.09
CA VAL A 639 10.48 -0.02 8.12
C VAL A 639 9.48 -0.98 8.73
N ILE A 640 8.49 -1.42 7.95
CA ILE A 640 7.67 -2.59 8.29
C ILE A 640 8.31 -3.79 7.60
N GLU A 641 8.76 -4.78 8.36
CA GLU A 641 9.49 -5.90 7.79
C GLU A 641 9.27 -7.24 8.50
N HIS A 642 9.40 -8.28 7.69
CA HIS A 642 9.41 -9.68 8.08
C HIS A 642 10.78 -10.33 7.80
N ASN A 643 11.59 -9.73 6.92
CA ASN A 643 12.88 -10.27 6.55
C ASN A 643 13.91 -10.15 7.69
N LEU A 644 14.43 -11.30 8.13
CA LEU A 644 15.38 -11.38 9.24
C LEU A 644 16.71 -10.65 8.95
N GLU A 645 17.12 -10.52 7.69
CA GLU A 645 18.32 -9.76 7.30
C GLU A 645 18.14 -8.26 7.55
N VAL A 646 16.92 -7.72 7.45
CA VAL A 646 16.62 -6.32 7.79
C VAL A 646 16.43 -6.14 9.29
N ILE A 647 15.69 -7.05 9.91
CA ILE A 647 15.39 -6.99 11.35
C ILE A 647 16.68 -7.03 12.17
N LYS A 648 17.66 -7.88 11.80
CA LYS A 648 18.93 -7.99 12.53
C LYS A 648 19.81 -6.73 12.43
N THR A 649 19.69 -5.95 11.35
CA THR A 649 20.47 -4.72 11.13
C THR A 649 19.82 -3.48 11.75
N ALA A 650 18.59 -3.60 12.26
CA ALA A 650 17.88 -2.49 12.87
C ALA A 650 18.52 -2.01 14.18
N ASP A 651 18.44 -0.72 14.46
CA ASP A 651 18.89 -0.14 15.72
C ASP A 651 17.84 -0.35 16.83
N TRP A 652 16.56 -0.32 16.46
CA TRP A 652 15.42 -0.50 17.34
C TRP A 652 14.34 -1.35 16.67
N ILE A 653 13.64 -2.19 17.44
CA ILE A 653 12.55 -3.03 16.97
C ILE A 653 11.31 -2.75 17.82
N ILE A 654 10.15 -2.76 17.16
CA ILE A 654 8.83 -2.87 17.80
C ILE A 654 8.16 -4.14 17.25
N ASP A 655 7.95 -5.13 18.11
CA ASP A 655 7.35 -6.42 17.76
C ASP A 655 5.85 -6.43 18.13
N LEU A 656 4.99 -6.56 17.13
CA LEU A 656 3.53 -6.58 17.28
C LEU A 656 2.96 -8.00 17.23
N GLY A 657 1.97 -8.28 18.07
CA GLY A 657 1.35 -9.60 18.15
C GLY A 657 0.52 -9.76 19.43
N PRO A 658 0.55 -10.93 20.09
CA PRO A 658 1.33 -12.14 19.75
C PRO A 658 0.77 -12.90 18.52
N GLU A 659 -0.52 -12.78 18.24
CA GLU A 659 -1.18 -13.40 17.08
C GLU A 659 -1.67 -12.35 16.07
N GLY A 660 -2.28 -12.80 14.97
CA GLY A 660 -2.97 -11.93 14.01
C GLY A 660 -4.44 -11.67 14.38
N GLY A 661 -5.03 -10.63 13.78
CA GLY A 661 -6.45 -10.29 13.96
C GLY A 661 -6.77 -9.95 15.42
N ASP A 662 -7.91 -10.42 15.94
CA ASP A 662 -8.35 -10.07 17.31
C ASP A 662 -7.47 -10.71 18.40
N GLY A 663 -6.54 -11.61 18.04
CA GLY A 663 -5.52 -12.13 18.97
C GLY A 663 -4.23 -11.29 19.01
N GLY A 664 -4.18 -10.23 18.21
CA GLY A 664 -3.03 -9.35 18.05
C GLY A 664 -3.29 -7.93 18.51
N GLY A 665 -2.53 -6.99 17.95
CA GLY A 665 -2.69 -5.57 18.24
C GLY A 665 -2.10 -5.15 19.58
N PHE A 666 -1.14 -5.91 20.12
CA PHE A 666 -0.33 -5.53 21.28
C PHE A 666 1.14 -5.42 20.89
N ILE A 667 1.89 -4.59 21.62
CA ILE A 667 3.36 -4.63 21.56
C ILE A 667 3.81 -5.79 22.45
N VAL A 668 4.38 -6.81 21.83
CA VAL A 668 4.95 -7.97 22.54
C VAL A 668 6.28 -7.59 23.18
N ALA A 669 7.10 -6.84 22.45
CA ALA A 669 8.38 -6.34 22.91
C ALA A 669 8.83 -5.12 22.09
N ALA A 670 9.61 -4.24 22.71
CA ALA A 670 10.30 -3.15 22.03
C ALA A 670 11.71 -2.99 22.62
N GLY A 671 12.72 -2.79 21.78
CA GLY A 671 14.11 -2.80 22.22
C GLY A 671 15.10 -2.92 21.06
N THR A 672 16.37 -3.14 21.39
CA THR A 672 17.36 -3.57 20.38
C THR A 672 17.06 -5.00 19.91
N PRO A 673 17.57 -5.43 18.73
CA PRO A 673 17.47 -6.83 18.30
C PRO A 673 17.91 -7.87 19.34
N GLU A 674 18.93 -7.58 20.14
CA GLU A 674 19.37 -8.44 21.24
C GLU A 674 18.34 -8.50 22.38
N ASP A 675 17.72 -7.37 22.72
CA ASP A 675 16.65 -7.31 23.72
C ASP A 675 15.44 -8.13 23.26
N ILE A 676 15.03 -7.99 21.99
CA ILE A 676 13.94 -8.77 21.41
C ILE A 676 14.27 -10.25 21.45
N ALA A 677 15.48 -10.66 21.04
CA ALA A 677 15.89 -12.06 21.02
C ALA A 677 15.89 -12.74 22.41
N ALA A 678 15.88 -11.97 23.50
CA ALA A 678 15.74 -12.47 24.87
C ALA A 678 14.27 -12.74 25.29
N VAL A 679 13.29 -12.20 24.58
CA VAL A 679 11.86 -12.31 24.91
C VAL A 679 11.30 -13.66 24.47
N LYS A 680 10.85 -14.47 25.43
CA LYS A 680 10.34 -15.84 25.15
C LYS A 680 9.02 -15.88 24.40
N ASN A 681 8.16 -14.88 24.59
CA ASN A 681 6.81 -14.84 24.02
C ASN A 681 6.75 -14.17 22.64
N SER A 682 7.88 -13.72 22.11
CA SER A 682 7.98 -13.13 20.77
C SER A 682 8.30 -14.22 19.74
N TYR A 683 7.45 -14.34 18.72
CA TYR A 683 7.76 -15.21 17.58
C TYR A 683 8.98 -14.70 16.84
N THR A 684 9.12 -13.38 16.65
CA THR A 684 10.30 -12.77 16.05
C THR A 684 11.57 -13.17 16.78
N ALA A 685 11.57 -13.12 18.12
CA ALA A 685 12.72 -13.52 18.94
C ALA A 685 13.19 -14.96 18.67
N LYS A 686 12.25 -15.90 18.48
CA LYS A 686 12.53 -17.31 18.19
C LYS A 686 13.36 -17.47 16.91
N TYR A 687 13.04 -16.71 15.86
CA TYR A 687 13.71 -16.80 14.56
C TYR A 687 14.89 -15.85 14.42
N LEU A 688 14.92 -14.73 15.15
CA LEU A 688 16.01 -13.76 15.12
C LEU A 688 17.25 -14.26 15.88
N LYS A 689 17.08 -15.01 16.97
CA LYS A 689 18.17 -15.47 17.82
C LYS A 689 19.25 -16.28 17.08
N PRO A 690 18.94 -17.24 16.21
CA PRO A 690 19.93 -17.93 15.37
C PRO A 690 20.74 -16.97 14.47
N TYR A 691 20.08 -15.95 13.90
CA TYR A 691 20.73 -14.98 13.00
C TYR A 691 21.73 -14.07 13.73
N LEU A 692 21.46 -13.71 14.98
CA LEU A 692 22.40 -12.95 15.81
C LEU A 692 23.58 -13.79 16.31
N GLN A 693 23.44 -15.12 16.34
CA GLN A 693 24.47 -16.04 16.81
C GLN A 693 25.39 -16.58 15.70
N ARG A 694 25.01 -16.42 14.41
CA ARG A 694 25.89 -16.73 13.27
C ARG A 694 27.13 -15.83 13.36
N LYS A 695 28.28 -16.40 13.76
CA LYS A 695 29.56 -15.68 13.81
C LYS A 695 29.96 -15.27 12.40
N GLU A 696 30.32 -14.00 12.21
CA GLU A 696 31.04 -13.59 11.01
C GLU A 696 32.39 -14.35 10.99
N GLU A 697 32.64 -15.18 9.98
CA GLU A 697 34.02 -15.57 9.67
C GLU A 697 34.73 -14.30 9.20
N GLU A 698 35.64 -13.78 10.03
CA GLU A 698 36.38 -12.54 9.74
C GLU A 698 37.08 -12.66 8.38
N ALA A 699 36.69 -11.79 7.43
CA ALA A 699 37.45 -11.60 6.22
C ALA A 699 38.89 -11.20 6.60
N PRO A 700 39.94 -11.85 6.06
CA PRO A 700 41.31 -11.62 6.49
C PRO A 700 41.66 -10.15 6.31
N ALA A 701 42.05 -9.50 7.40
CA ALA A 701 42.41 -8.09 7.43
C ALA A 701 43.41 -7.79 6.31
N LYS A 702 43.02 -6.93 5.35
CA LYS A 702 43.94 -6.41 4.34
C LYS A 702 45.10 -5.75 5.07
N LYS A 703 46.26 -6.42 5.09
CA LYS A 703 47.53 -5.85 5.55
C LYS A 703 47.73 -4.53 4.81
N ARG A 704 47.60 -3.41 5.54
CA ARG A 704 48.07 -2.09 5.09
C ARG A 704 49.54 -2.26 4.70
N LYS A 705 49.84 -2.30 3.39
CA LYS A 705 51.19 -2.05 2.91
C LYS A 705 51.53 -0.62 3.30
N ARG A 706 52.45 -0.46 4.25
CA ARG A 706 53.15 0.81 4.45
C ARG A 706 53.94 1.09 3.16
N ALA A 707 53.66 2.22 2.54
CA ALA A 707 54.61 2.93 1.69
C ALA A 707 55.13 4.11 2.52
#